data_AF-A0A357T383-F1
#
_entry.id   AF-A0A357T383-F1
#
_cell.length_a   1.000
_cell.length_b   1.000
_cell.length_c   1.000
_cell.angle_alpha   90.00
_cell.angle_beta   90.00
_cell.angle_gamma   90.00
#
_symmetry.space_group_name_H-M   'P 1'
#
loop_
_entity.id
_entity.type
_entity.pdbx_description
1 polymer ?
#
loop_
_entity_poly.entity_id
_entity_poly.type
_entity_poly.pdbx_seq_one_letter_code
_entity_poly.pdbx_strand_id
1 'polypeptide(L)'
;MGRTRGFLFFYIALFLIIIFIPFTVAANSDLLNYLPLGANIIQCVARAEFDADPDVEYLILYSLQENYGLLMLDLIDGRYTQLFNFNLGRGEKKTKGKVGFGDTGYSYRILQIDDLDGDGVLEFWTIFQPEGSAFAELTMYKYKNNCHLPVFTARGQYDLQFMNYEGELVIHEVNYLDGKSSNPILEIKSRSWDLRTNQLNEGGKTYQISRRDYVNMARSRRRPRLFGMEDEADYASLCWGRSLNRFAEVPSGERAIVSLLPPNATLLEWDSTPALDEDIDEEYVFTYLLPSEDSPSKVLLLAALADWDFERCQYRLVPLPFTAYGRARDQEGYLYKSLYILHGNGLNHLAFLGNGRELPSLKLSILNNNGLYLEEAATFNANWHLQFLECYEQRVLSYRVVTAELDKGTGRVRTKVWNSFPQGVYEEFGPFSSSTEEYLSSKSYKEKYYHIEEPVWSASGYEYLLFETFHDKINPFANQLPGADFQGPIEDYIFKYLTPYRVHHWHLNDLDKNGQEEALLLIRSDDDLWGWPEYRVGLLKKEDRFSLQEIGPRFPTIGDGNPLSGVYLADLTGNGELEIIFLLREYDAKTKNKKTRMEIFSKQGSAWKKMHDIDFIYDDLRLFKIDGEVWFFGFVNEGQNKGEGSVYSFLWRNGRFNYQQKRMVAQFFSFLDTLSDKKEDFLTERYMIFPPQ
;
A
#
# COMPACT_ATOMS: atom_id res chain seq x y z
N MET A 1 -58.11 42.08 37.08
CA MET A 1 -56.94 42.79 36.50
C MET A 1 -55.73 41.87 36.26
N GLY A 2 -55.92 40.60 35.84
CA GLY A 2 -54.82 39.64 35.65
C GLY A 2 -54.56 39.19 34.21
N ARG A 3 -55.48 39.45 33.26
CA ARG A 3 -55.36 38.96 31.87
C ARG A 3 -54.63 39.90 30.91
N THR A 4 -54.63 41.21 31.17
CA THR A 4 -53.96 42.21 30.30
C THR A 4 -52.46 42.32 30.57
N ARG A 5 -51.97 42.00 31.78
CA ARG A 5 -50.55 42.05 32.12
C ARG A 5 -49.75 40.87 31.55
N GLY A 6 -50.35 39.67 31.44
CA GLY A 6 -49.71 38.51 30.83
C GLY A 6 -49.51 38.64 29.31
N PHE A 7 -50.46 39.27 28.61
CA PHE A 7 -50.33 39.56 27.17
C PHE A 7 -49.24 40.59 26.89
N LEU A 8 -49.14 41.66 27.69
CA LEU A 8 -48.08 42.67 27.51
C LEU A 8 -46.69 42.08 27.79
N PHE A 9 -46.55 41.22 28.79
CA PHE A 9 -45.28 40.55 29.09
C PHE A 9 -44.88 39.55 28.01
N PHE A 10 -45.85 38.83 27.42
CA PHE A 10 -45.60 37.91 26.31
C PHE A 10 -45.16 38.67 25.04
N TYR A 11 -45.78 39.81 24.73
CA TYR A 11 -45.35 40.65 23.60
C TYR A 11 -43.97 41.28 23.83
N ILE A 12 -43.66 41.76 25.03
CA ILE A 12 -42.34 42.32 25.35
C ILE A 12 -41.25 41.23 25.32
N ALA A 13 -41.55 40.02 25.81
CA ALA A 13 -40.65 38.88 25.73
C ALA A 13 -40.44 38.40 24.29
N LEU A 14 -41.50 38.35 23.47
CA LEU A 14 -41.41 38.01 22.05
C LEU A 14 -40.62 39.07 21.28
N PHE A 15 -40.81 40.36 21.59
CA PHE A 15 -40.07 41.47 20.98
C PHE A 15 -38.59 41.44 21.38
N LEU A 16 -38.27 41.10 22.63
CA LEU A 16 -36.90 40.88 23.09
C LEU A 16 -36.26 39.66 22.41
N ILE A 17 -36.99 38.55 22.23
CA ILE A 17 -36.48 37.38 21.50
C ILE A 17 -36.20 37.72 20.03
N ILE A 18 -37.03 38.53 19.37
CA ILE A 18 -36.80 38.98 17.99
C ILE A 18 -35.59 39.92 17.87
N ILE A 19 -35.29 40.70 18.92
CA ILE A 19 -34.10 41.58 18.96
C ILE A 19 -32.81 40.77 19.25
N PHE A 20 -32.91 39.59 19.87
CA PHE A 20 -31.77 38.70 20.19
C PHE A 20 -31.58 37.53 19.21
N ILE A 21 -32.41 37.42 18.16
CA ILE A 21 -32.08 36.55 17.03
C ILE A 21 -31.14 37.35 16.13
N PRO A 22 -29.85 36.97 15.98
CA PRO A 22 -29.05 37.54 14.90
C PRO A 22 -29.77 37.18 13.60
N PHE A 23 -30.33 38.18 12.93
CA PHE A 23 -30.65 38.02 11.52
C PHE A 23 -29.30 37.81 10.83
N THR A 24 -28.95 36.55 10.59
CA THR A 24 -27.92 36.24 9.61
C THR A 24 -28.48 36.72 8.28
N VAL A 25 -28.03 37.89 7.83
CA VAL A 25 -28.29 38.37 6.48
C VAL A 25 -27.61 37.36 5.57
N ALA A 26 -28.38 36.39 5.06
CA ALA A 26 -27.89 35.48 4.04
C ALA A 26 -27.74 36.27 2.74
N ALA A 27 -26.59 36.18 2.09
CA ALA A 27 -26.38 36.81 0.79
C ALA A 27 -27.41 36.31 -0.22
N ASN A 28 -27.98 37.22 -1.03
CA ASN A 28 -28.93 36.88 -2.10
C ASN A 28 -28.23 36.36 -3.38
N SER A 29 -26.90 36.29 -3.37
CA SER A 29 -26.06 35.92 -4.52
C SER A 29 -24.81 35.16 -4.07
N ASP A 30 -24.32 34.27 -4.93
CA ASP A 30 -23.07 33.54 -4.71
C ASP A 30 -21.87 34.52 -4.79
N LEU A 31 -20.92 34.37 -3.88
CA LEU A 31 -19.66 35.13 -3.78
C LEU A 31 -18.83 35.02 -5.08
N LEU A 32 -18.94 33.90 -5.79
CA LEU A 32 -18.31 33.68 -7.10
C LEU A 32 -18.78 34.67 -8.17
N ASN A 33 -19.97 35.27 -8.04
CA ASN A 33 -20.48 36.25 -9.01
C ASN A 33 -19.73 37.58 -8.97
N TYR A 34 -18.91 37.81 -7.95
CA TYR A 34 -18.14 39.04 -7.74
C TYR A 34 -16.65 38.88 -8.00
N LEU A 35 -16.22 37.67 -8.34
CA LEU A 35 -14.86 37.40 -8.81
C LEU A 35 -14.80 37.47 -10.34
N PRO A 36 -13.61 37.73 -10.93
CA PRO A 36 -13.44 37.62 -12.37
C PRO A 36 -13.90 36.26 -12.88
N LEU A 37 -14.56 36.24 -14.04
CA LEU A 37 -15.07 35.00 -14.64
C LEU A 37 -13.92 33.99 -14.80
N GLY A 38 -14.05 32.82 -14.16
CA GLY A 38 -13.04 31.76 -14.17
C GLY A 38 -11.97 31.85 -13.08
N ALA A 39 -12.15 32.69 -12.07
CA ALA A 39 -11.26 32.75 -10.90
C ALA A 39 -11.53 31.62 -9.90
N ASN A 40 -10.46 31.02 -9.36
CA ASN A 40 -10.50 30.03 -8.29
C ASN A 40 -10.23 30.70 -6.93
N ILE A 41 -11.01 30.39 -5.90
CA ILE A 41 -10.76 30.87 -4.54
C ILE A 41 -9.70 29.98 -3.88
N ILE A 42 -8.57 30.59 -3.53
CA ILE A 42 -7.43 29.94 -2.87
C ILE A 42 -7.61 30.02 -1.34
N GLN A 43 -7.98 31.20 -0.82
CA GLN A 43 -8.25 31.42 0.60
C GLN A 43 -9.40 32.43 0.75
N CYS A 44 -10.26 32.23 1.76
CA CYS A 44 -11.34 33.15 2.09
C CYS A 44 -11.45 33.31 3.59
N VAL A 45 -11.52 34.55 4.07
CA VAL A 45 -11.73 34.88 5.48
C VAL A 45 -12.97 35.77 5.57
N ALA A 46 -13.94 35.34 6.37
CA ALA A 46 -15.17 36.08 6.66
C ALA A 46 -15.15 36.55 8.13
N ARG A 47 -15.02 37.86 8.34
CA ARG A 47 -14.90 38.56 9.63
C ARG A 47 -15.54 39.93 9.52
N ALA A 48 -16.04 40.49 10.61
CA ALA A 48 -16.58 41.87 10.63
C ALA A 48 -15.52 42.88 11.08
N GLU A 49 -14.38 42.38 11.55
CA GLU A 49 -13.34 43.16 12.17
C GLU A 49 -12.35 43.74 11.14
N PHE A 50 -12.66 43.76 9.83
CA PHE A 50 -11.76 44.39 8.85
C PHE A 50 -11.92 45.91 8.79
N ASP A 51 -13.04 46.43 9.26
CA ASP A 51 -13.17 47.83 9.60
C ASP A 51 -13.96 48.10 10.89
N ALA A 52 -14.55 49.30 11.01
CA ALA A 52 -15.23 49.74 12.22
C ALA A 52 -16.74 49.47 12.19
N ASP A 53 -17.27 49.02 11.05
CA ASP A 53 -18.67 48.66 10.91
C ASP A 53 -18.92 47.20 11.39
N PRO A 54 -20.17 46.86 11.72
CA PRO A 54 -20.48 45.55 12.30
C PRO A 54 -20.80 44.48 11.24
N ASP A 55 -20.74 44.82 9.95
CA ASP A 55 -21.13 43.92 8.86
C ASP A 55 -19.96 43.00 8.51
N VAL A 56 -20.26 41.79 8.00
CA VAL A 56 -19.21 40.80 7.72
C VAL A 56 -18.55 41.10 6.38
N GLU A 57 -17.24 41.34 6.40
CA GLU A 57 -16.41 41.40 5.21
C GLU A 57 -15.74 40.06 4.87
N TYR A 58 -15.57 39.85 3.57
CA TYR A 58 -15.02 38.66 2.96
C TYR A 58 -13.72 39.02 2.24
N LEU A 59 -12.59 38.70 2.85
CA LEU A 59 -11.27 38.84 2.25
C LEU A 59 -10.91 37.55 1.50
N ILE A 60 -10.75 37.66 0.19
CA ILE A 60 -10.65 36.55 -0.73
C ILE A 60 -9.33 36.65 -1.50
N LEU A 61 -8.48 35.64 -1.36
CA LEU A 61 -7.37 35.37 -2.27
C LEU A 61 -7.86 34.46 -3.38
N TYR A 62 -7.70 34.90 -4.62
CA TYR A 62 -8.11 34.14 -5.80
C TYR A 62 -6.97 34.02 -6.82
N SER A 63 -7.07 33.05 -7.72
CA SER A 63 -6.20 32.89 -8.88
C SER A 63 -7.02 32.94 -10.18
N LEU A 64 -6.48 33.57 -11.22
CA LEU A 64 -7.06 33.60 -12.57
C LEU A 64 -5.92 33.46 -13.57
N GLN A 65 -5.87 32.36 -14.32
CA GLN A 65 -4.80 32.11 -15.32
C GLN A 65 -3.39 32.32 -14.73
N GLU A 66 -3.15 31.70 -13.56
CA GLU A 66 -1.89 31.81 -12.80
C GLU A 66 -1.55 33.20 -12.24
N ASN A 67 -2.43 34.18 -12.44
CA ASN A 67 -2.34 35.52 -11.88
C ASN A 67 -3.17 35.60 -10.59
N TYR A 68 -2.53 35.93 -9.48
CA TYR A 68 -3.16 35.96 -8.17
C TYR A 68 -3.71 37.36 -7.87
N GLY A 69 -4.83 37.41 -7.17
CA GLY A 69 -5.46 38.66 -6.75
C GLY A 69 -6.11 38.53 -5.38
N LEU A 70 -6.26 39.67 -4.73
CA LEU A 70 -6.99 39.85 -3.49
C LEU A 70 -8.21 40.70 -3.76
N LEU A 71 -9.33 40.31 -3.17
CA LEU A 71 -10.57 41.06 -3.19
C LEU A 71 -11.13 41.11 -1.77
N MET A 72 -11.62 42.26 -1.33
CA MET A 72 -12.44 42.35 -0.13
C MET A 72 -13.85 42.79 -0.52
N LEU A 73 -14.84 42.05 -0.04
CA LEU A 73 -16.25 42.31 -0.25
C LEU A 73 -16.93 42.54 1.09
N ASP A 74 -17.85 43.49 1.12
CA ASP A 74 -18.71 43.78 2.26
C ASP A 74 -20.16 43.41 1.94
N LEU A 75 -20.85 42.80 2.89
CA LEU A 75 -22.21 42.28 2.73
C LEU A 75 -23.25 43.24 3.32
N ILE A 76 -23.57 44.29 2.57
CA ILE A 76 -24.61 45.25 2.95
C ILE A 76 -25.96 44.83 2.36
N ASP A 77 -27.00 44.73 3.20
CA ASP A 77 -28.39 44.43 2.77
C ASP A 77 -28.52 43.19 1.86
N GLY A 78 -27.67 42.18 2.07
CA GLY A 78 -27.67 40.92 1.32
C GLY A 78 -27.06 41.03 -0.09
N ARG A 79 -26.28 42.08 -0.38
CA ARG A 79 -25.50 42.26 -1.61
C ARG A 79 -24.03 42.51 -1.29
N TYR A 80 -23.14 41.87 -2.04
CA TYR A 80 -21.72 42.15 -1.93
C TYR A 80 -21.35 43.47 -2.60
N THR A 81 -20.56 44.29 -1.90
CA THR A 81 -19.94 45.52 -2.40
C THR A 81 -18.43 45.38 -2.29
N GLN A 82 -17.70 45.66 -3.37
CA GLN A 82 -16.24 45.56 -3.34
C GLN A 82 -15.63 46.75 -2.60
N LEU A 83 -14.90 46.47 -1.51
CA LEU A 83 -14.17 47.48 -0.73
C LEU A 83 -12.70 47.58 -1.13
N PHE A 84 -12.09 46.48 -1.53
CA PHE A 84 -10.66 46.42 -1.85
C PHE A 84 -10.39 45.44 -2.99
N ASN A 85 -9.40 45.78 -3.82
CA ASN A 85 -8.89 44.90 -4.87
C ASN A 85 -7.40 45.16 -5.05
N PHE A 86 -6.61 44.09 -5.09
CA PHE A 86 -5.19 44.15 -5.40
C PHE A 86 -4.76 42.98 -6.27
N ASN A 87 -3.98 43.26 -7.30
CA ASN A 87 -3.39 42.23 -8.16
C ASN A 87 -1.99 41.88 -7.65
N LEU A 88 -1.81 40.66 -7.14
CA LEU A 88 -0.51 40.15 -6.69
C LEU A 88 0.42 39.81 -7.86
N GLY A 89 -0.13 39.64 -9.07
CA GLY A 89 0.63 39.26 -10.24
C GLY A 89 0.75 37.74 -10.38
N ARG A 90 1.57 37.31 -11.34
CA ARG A 90 1.87 35.90 -11.55
C ARG A 90 2.85 35.40 -10.52
N GLY A 91 2.65 34.16 -10.08
CA GLY A 91 3.58 33.48 -9.18
C GLY A 91 4.79 32.96 -9.93
N GLU A 92 5.92 32.82 -9.23
CA GLU A 92 7.11 32.16 -9.78
C GLU A 92 6.79 30.74 -10.25
N LYS A 93 7.22 30.38 -11.46
CA LYS A 93 6.78 29.17 -12.18
C LYS A 93 6.94 27.88 -11.37
N LYS A 94 8.03 27.78 -10.60
CA LYS A 94 8.35 26.58 -9.81
C LYS A 94 7.51 26.45 -8.54
N THR A 95 7.19 27.57 -7.90
CA THR A 95 6.53 27.57 -6.60
C THR A 95 5.05 27.95 -6.69
N LYS A 96 4.58 28.34 -7.88
CA LYS A 96 3.27 28.94 -8.15
C LYS A 96 3.01 30.13 -7.21
N GLY A 97 4.06 30.87 -6.84
CA GLY A 97 4.01 32.02 -5.93
C GLY A 97 4.00 31.69 -4.44
N LYS A 98 4.01 30.40 -4.06
CA LYS A 98 4.15 29.98 -2.66
C LYS A 98 5.57 30.22 -2.16
N VAL A 99 5.70 30.57 -0.88
CA VAL A 99 7.00 30.85 -0.28
C VAL A 99 7.34 29.75 0.70
N GLY A 100 8.43 29.03 0.41
CA GLY A 100 8.97 27.98 1.26
C GLY A 100 9.73 28.55 2.45
N PHE A 101 9.68 27.85 3.57
CA PHE A 101 10.50 28.11 4.74
C PHE A 101 11.84 27.38 4.59
N GLY A 102 12.81 27.98 3.89
CA GLY A 102 14.14 27.39 3.66
C GLY A 102 14.09 25.92 3.18
N ASP A 103 15.04 25.10 3.66
CA ASP A 103 15.15 23.67 3.29
C ASP A 103 14.24 22.75 4.13
N THR A 104 13.13 23.25 4.66
CA THR A 104 12.34 22.52 5.67
C THR A 104 11.12 21.77 5.13
N GLY A 105 10.73 21.99 3.87
CA GLY A 105 9.55 21.40 3.24
C GLY A 105 8.21 22.08 3.59
N TYR A 106 8.21 23.10 4.47
CA TYR A 106 7.01 23.88 4.80
C TYR A 106 6.88 25.11 3.89
N SER A 107 5.65 25.53 3.62
CA SER A 107 5.36 26.82 2.98
C SER A 107 4.48 27.70 3.88
N TYR A 108 4.64 29.01 3.75
CA TYR A 108 3.72 29.95 4.38
C TYR A 108 2.39 29.97 3.65
N ARG A 109 1.29 30.18 4.38
CA ARG A 109 0.05 30.63 3.76
C ARG A 109 0.28 31.97 3.07
N ILE A 110 -0.26 32.12 1.85
CA ILE A 110 -0.11 33.33 1.06
C ILE A 110 -0.81 34.49 1.77
N LEU A 111 -2.08 34.34 2.17
CA LEU A 111 -2.83 35.36 2.91
C LEU A 111 -2.84 35.06 4.41
N GLN A 112 -2.60 36.10 5.20
CA GLN A 112 -2.51 36.07 6.67
C GLN A 112 -3.28 37.27 7.24
N ILE A 113 -3.86 37.12 8.43
CA ILE A 113 -4.61 38.18 9.14
C ILE A 113 -4.32 38.15 10.65
N ASP A 114 -4.33 39.31 11.28
CA ASP A 114 -4.32 39.49 12.74
C ASP A 114 -4.67 40.94 13.12
N ASP A 115 -5.03 41.18 14.38
CA ASP A 115 -5.12 42.53 14.97
C ASP A 115 -3.74 42.86 15.58
N LEU A 116 -2.92 43.59 14.83
CA LEU A 116 -1.50 43.78 15.12
C LEU A 116 -1.22 44.98 16.02
N ASP A 117 -2.09 45.99 16.03
CA ASP A 117 -1.96 47.16 16.91
C ASP A 117 -2.96 47.19 18.08
N GLY A 118 -3.89 46.24 18.12
CA GLY A 118 -4.83 46.05 19.22
C GLY A 118 -5.99 47.05 19.21
N ASP A 119 -6.25 47.70 18.08
CA ASP A 119 -7.36 48.65 17.95
C ASP A 119 -8.72 47.99 17.64
N GLY A 120 -8.72 46.66 17.45
CA GLY A 120 -9.88 45.85 17.14
C GLY A 120 -10.17 45.73 15.64
N VAL A 121 -9.34 46.33 14.78
CA VAL A 121 -9.41 46.24 13.33
C VAL A 121 -8.27 45.36 12.81
N LEU A 122 -8.60 44.38 11.98
CA LEU A 122 -7.69 43.39 11.44
C LEU A 122 -6.83 43.97 10.33
N GLU A 123 -5.52 43.83 10.47
CA GLU A 123 -4.61 43.90 9.33
C GLU A 123 -4.50 42.57 8.61
N PHE A 124 -4.13 42.66 7.33
CA PHE A 124 -3.81 41.50 6.53
C PHE A 124 -2.53 41.70 5.75
N TRP A 125 -1.82 40.60 5.50
CA TRP A 125 -0.63 40.64 4.67
C TRP A 125 -0.53 39.42 3.78
N THR A 126 0.17 39.59 2.68
CA THR A 126 0.48 38.51 1.75
C THR A 126 1.94 38.16 1.79
N ILE A 127 2.27 36.88 1.66
CA ILE A 127 3.62 36.37 1.42
C ILE A 127 3.61 35.62 0.10
N PHE A 128 4.23 36.21 -0.91
CA PHE A 128 4.10 35.76 -2.30
C PHE A 128 5.41 35.90 -3.06
N GLN A 129 5.73 34.96 -3.95
CA GLN A 129 6.90 35.06 -4.83
C GLN A 129 6.47 35.42 -6.26
N PRO A 130 6.73 36.67 -6.72
CA PRO A 130 6.36 37.09 -8.07
C PRO A 130 7.16 36.36 -9.16
N GLU A 131 6.57 36.22 -10.35
CA GLU A 131 7.23 35.67 -11.53
C GLU A 131 8.52 36.44 -11.89
N GLY A 132 9.61 35.71 -12.11
CA GLY A 132 10.91 36.27 -12.46
C GLY A 132 11.63 36.91 -11.28
N SER A 133 11.06 36.84 -10.06
CA SER A 133 11.68 37.35 -8.86
C SER A 133 12.42 36.25 -8.09
N ALA A 134 13.70 36.52 -7.79
CA ALA A 134 14.45 35.72 -6.84
C ALA A 134 14.02 35.94 -5.38
N PHE A 135 13.11 36.89 -5.13
CA PHE A 135 12.64 37.29 -3.80
C PHE A 135 11.15 36.95 -3.64
N ALA A 136 10.83 36.38 -2.49
CA ALA A 136 9.51 36.45 -1.90
C ALA A 136 9.26 37.85 -1.34
N GLU A 137 8.03 38.32 -1.45
CA GLU A 137 7.57 39.62 -0.97
C GLU A 137 6.51 39.43 0.11
N LEU A 138 6.70 40.10 1.24
CA LEU A 138 5.65 40.31 2.23
C LEU A 138 5.09 41.70 2.06
N THR A 139 3.80 41.82 1.73
CA THR A 139 3.11 43.12 1.62
C THR A 139 2.03 43.23 2.67
N MET A 140 2.11 44.28 3.49
CA MET A 140 1.19 44.56 4.58
C MET A 140 0.10 45.54 4.15
N TYR A 141 -1.13 45.29 4.53
CA TYR A 141 -2.28 46.15 4.28
C TYR A 141 -2.99 46.48 5.59
N LYS A 142 -3.38 47.75 5.73
CA LYS A 142 -4.06 48.26 6.92
C LYS A 142 -5.22 49.15 6.53
N TYR A 143 -6.29 49.10 7.32
CA TYR A 143 -7.42 50.01 7.18
C TYR A 143 -7.05 51.42 7.66
N LYS A 144 -7.19 52.41 6.78
CA LYS A 144 -6.95 53.82 7.10
C LYS A 144 -7.73 54.72 6.15
N ASN A 145 -8.30 55.81 6.69
CA ASN A 145 -9.10 56.77 5.90
C ASN A 145 -10.24 56.08 5.12
N ASN A 146 -10.94 55.14 5.76
CA ASN A 146 -12.04 54.36 5.19
C ASN A 146 -11.66 53.51 3.97
N CYS A 147 -10.41 53.03 3.91
CA CYS A 147 -9.95 52.12 2.87
C CYS A 147 -8.75 51.28 3.33
N HIS A 148 -8.58 50.11 2.71
CA HIS A 148 -7.39 49.28 2.92
C HIS A 148 -6.26 49.74 2.00
N LEU A 149 -5.11 50.07 2.58
CA LEU A 149 -3.95 50.59 1.85
C LEU A 149 -2.69 49.75 2.13
N PRO A 150 -1.83 49.54 1.11
CA PRO A 150 -0.53 48.92 1.33
C PRO A 150 0.34 49.85 2.18
N VAL A 151 0.93 49.28 3.23
CA VAL A 151 1.71 49.99 4.24
C VAL A 151 3.20 49.90 3.94
N PHE A 152 3.68 48.68 3.68
CA PHE A 152 5.07 48.41 3.31
C PHE A 152 5.18 47.09 2.56
N THR A 153 6.34 46.89 1.92
CA THR A 153 6.77 45.59 1.39
C THR A 153 8.16 45.24 1.93
N ALA A 154 8.33 44.00 2.37
CA ALA A 154 9.61 43.40 2.75
C ALA A 154 9.97 42.26 1.79
N ARG A 155 11.27 41.95 1.63
CA ARG A 155 11.74 40.97 0.64
C ARG A 155 12.77 40.01 1.18
N GLY A 156 12.62 38.71 0.88
CA GLY A 156 13.55 37.65 1.29
C GLY A 156 13.75 36.61 0.19
N GLN A 157 14.98 36.14 -0.03
CA GLN A 157 15.29 35.12 -1.05
C GLN A 157 15.22 33.69 -0.50
N TYR A 158 15.65 33.49 0.75
CA TYR A 158 15.69 32.17 1.39
C TYR A 158 14.52 31.95 2.33
N ASP A 159 14.17 32.98 3.11
CA ASP A 159 13.02 32.99 4.02
C ASP A 159 12.61 34.44 4.31
N LEU A 160 11.37 34.62 4.74
CA LEU A 160 10.83 35.91 5.18
C LEU A 160 9.98 35.67 6.42
N GLN A 161 10.41 36.21 7.56
CA GLN A 161 9.75 35.97 8.84
C GLN A 161 9.13 37.25 9.38
N PHE A 162 7.85 37.22 9.74
CA PHE A 162 7.21 38.30 10.46
C PHE A 162 6.92 37.87 11.90
N MET A 163 7.41 38.65 12.86
CA MET A 163 7.51 38.25 14.26
C MET A 163 6.94 39.34 15.18
N ASN A 164 6.26 38.91 16.24
CA ASN A 164 5.91 39.77 17.36
C ASN A 164 6.82 39.45 18.55
N TYR A 165 7.67 40.40 18.93
CA TYR A 165 8.53 40.36 20.10
C TYR A 165 7.92 41.18 21.24
N GLU A 166 6.86 40.64 21.85
CA GLU A 166 6.18 41.23 23.02
C GLU A 166 5.74 42.69 22.77
N GLY A 167 5.15 42.94 21.59
CA GLY A 167 4.66 44.25 21.15
C GLY A 167 5.56 44.94 20.13
N GLU A 168 6.78 44.46 19.91
CA GLU A 168 7.64 44.94 18.82
C GLU A 168 7.48 44.05 17.58
N LEU A 169 6.85 44.58 16.53
CA LEU A 169 6.61 43.89 15.27
C LEU A 169 7.85 44.00 14.37
N VAL A 170 8.45 42.86 14.03
CA VAL A 170 9.74 42.81 13.33
C VAL A 170 9.70 41.84 12.17
N ILE A 171 10.23 42.27 11.04
CA ILE A 171 10.41 41.44 9.85
C ILE A 171 11.88 41.10 9.70
N HIS A 172 12.16 39.81 9.50
CA HIS A 172 13.48 39.30 9.12
C HIS A 172 13.47 38.94 7.64
N GLU A 173 14.18 39.74 6.86
CA GLU A 173 14.50 39.49 5.46
C GLU A 173 15.73 38.58 5.40
N VAL A 174 15.56 37.33 4.94
CA VAL A 174 16.65 36.34 4.93
C VAL A 174 17.02 36.02 3.49
N ASN A 175 18.26 36.34 3.17
CA ASN A 175 18.80 36.25 1.82
C ASN A 175 20.00 35.33 1.78
N TYR A 176 20.32 34.83 0.59
CA TYR A 176 21.63 34.21 0.41
C TYR A 176 22.71 35.29 0.46
N LEU A 177 23.84 35.02 1.13
CA LEU A 177 24.96 35.94 1.08
C LEU A 177 25.44 36.09 -0.37
N ASP A 178 25.58 37.34 -0.83
CA ASP A 178 25.81 37.74 -2.23
C ASP A 178 24.71 37.33 -3.23
N GLY A 179 23.52 36.96 -2.73
CA GLY A 179 22.38 36.57 -3.56
C GLY A 179 22.50 35.22 -4.26
N LYS A 180 23.46 34.37 -3.87
CA LYS A 180 23.74 33.09 -4.54
C LYS A 180 23.16 31.90 -3.77
N SER A 181 22.21 31.17 -4.37
CA SER A 181 21.58 30.00 -3.76
C SER A 181 22.53 28.84 -3.40
N SER A 182 23.74 28.81 -3.96
CA SER A 182 24.81 27.87 -3.60
C SER A 182 25.60 28.26 -2.34
N ASN A 183 25.44 29.48 -1.82
CA ASN A 183 26.21 29.95 -0.66
C ASN A 183 25.69 29.31 0.65
N PRO A 184 26.51 28.61 1.44
CA PRO A 184 26.07 27.99 2.69
C PRO A 184 25.75 29.01 3.79
N ILE A 185 26.04 30.30 3.58
CA ILE A 185 25.80 31.39 4.51
C ILE A 185 24.59 32.21 4.05
N LEU A 186 23.74 32.55 5.02
CA LEU A 186 22.60 33.42 4.87
C LEU A 186 22.87 34.77 5.54
N GLU A 187 22.23 35.79 5.01
CA GLU A 187 22.25 37.15 5.49
C GLU A 187 20.85 37.52 5.99
N ILE A 188 20.74 37.98 7.24
CA ILE A 188 19.50 38.40 7.88
C ILE A 188 19.55 39.92 8.07
N LYS A 189 18.54 40.60 7.53
CA LYS A 189 18.27 42.01 7.82
C LYS A 189 16.95 42.12 8.57
N SER A 190 16.97 42.77 9.73
CA SER A 190 15.78 42.96 10.56
C SER A 190 15.25 44.39 10.43
N ARG A 191 13.93 44.53 10.32
CA ARG A 191 13.25 45.83 10.28
C ARG A 191 12.09 45.82 11.25
N SER A 192 12.01 46.83 12.12
CA SER A 192 10.86 46.99 13.02
C SER A 192 9.79 47.84 12.34
N TRP A 193 8.54 47.41 12.43
CA TRP A 193 7.41 48.17 11.94
C TRP A 193 6.92 49.13 13.02
N ASP A 194 7.00 50.42 12.74
CA ASP A 194 6.39 51.45 13.59
C ASP A 194 4.92 51.66 13.18
N LEU A 195 4.02 51.21 14.06
CA LEU A 195 2.57 51.29 13.89
C LEU A 195 2.05 52.73 13.80
N ARG A 196 2.78 53.73 14.34
CA ARG A 196 2.34 55.15 14.30
C ARG A 196 2.68 55.80 12.96
N THR A 197 3.89 55.58 12.48
CA THR A 197 4.37 56.17 11.23
C THR A 197 4.07 55.30 10.02
N ASN A 198 3.68 54.03 10.24
CA ASN A 198 3.45 53.03 9.22
C ASN A 198 4.71 52.72 8.38
N GLN A 199 5.91 52.92 8.96
CA GLN A 199 7.18 52.73 8.26
C GLN A 199 7.96 51.56 8.84
N LEU A 200 8.73 50.88 7.98
CA LEU A 200 9.74 49.91 8.39
C LEU A 200 11.03 50.65 8.72
N ASN A 201 11.40 50.67 10.00
CA ASN A 201 12.65 51.21 10.47
C ASN A 201 13.74 50.14 10.32
N GLU A 202 14.78 50.43 9.55
CA GLU A 202 15.89 49.50 9.36
C GLU A 202 16.70 49.33 10.64
N GLY A 203 16.99 48.10 11.02
CA GLY A 203 18.07 47.82 11.97
C GLY A 203 19.42 48.12 11.33
N GLY A 204 20.30 48.83 12.04
CA GLY A 204 21.58 49.30 11.50
C GLY A 204 22.62 48.21 11.20
N LYS A 205 22.33 46.93 11.44
CA LYS A 205 23.30 45.82 11.29
C LYS A 205 22.68 44.63 10.57
N THR A 206 23.49 44.04 9.69
CA THR A 206 23.18 42.81 8.95
C THR A 206 23.86 41.62 9.63
N TYR A 207 23.14 40.52 9.84
CA TYR A 207 23.65 39.35 10.56
C TYR A 207 23.86 38.16 9.64
N GLN A 208 25.02 37.51 9.72
CA GLN A 208 25.34 36.34 8.90
C GLN A 208 25.26 35.05 9.74
N ILE A 209 24.66 34.01 9.16
CA ILE A 209 24.46 32.72 9.82
C ILE A 209 24.55 31.58 8.80
N SER A 210 25.05 30.41 9.18
CA SER A 210 25.01 29.24 8.28
C SER A 210 23.57 28.79 8.03
N ARG A 211 23.26 28.20 6.86
CA ARG A 211 21.93 27.64 6.57
C ARG A 211 21.46 26.63 7.62
N ARG A 212 22.38 25.77 8.07
CA ARG A 212 22.09 24.75 9.09
C ARG A 212 21.70 25.40 10.43
N ASP A 213 22.48 26.39 10.87
CA ASP A 213 22.22 27.08 12.14
C ASP A 213 20.97 27.95 12.04
N TYR A 214 20.70 28.50 10.86
CA TYR A 214 19.47 29.23 10.57
C TYR A 214 18.23 28.37 10.74
N VAL A 215 18.19 27.17 10.14
CA VAL A 215 17.04 26.26 10.29
C VAL A 215 16.79 25.92 11.76
N ASN A 216 17.86 25.68 12.54
CA ASN A 216 17.75 25.44 13.98
C ASN A 216 17.24 26.68 14.74
N MET A 217 17.73 27.87 14.39
CA MET A 217 17.32 29.14 14.98
C MET A 217 15.85 29.46 14.66
N ALA A 218 15.44 29.31 13.41
CA ALA A 218 14.10 29.64 12.96
C ALA A 218 13.02 28.71 13.56
N ARG A 219 13.40 27.45 13.86
CA ARG A 219 12.56 26.49 14.62
C ARG A 219 12.52 26.75 16.13
N SER A 220 13.41 27.58 16.67
CA SER A 220 13.48 27.91 18.11
C SER A 220 12.49 29.03 18.49
N ARG A 221 11.90 28.93 19.70
CA ARG A 221 11.10 29.98 20.33
C ARG A 221 11.94 31.13 20.93
N ARG A 222 13.26 30.93 21.07
CA ARG A 222 14.22 31.91 21.63
C ARG A 222 15.20 32.33 20.53
N ARG A 223 15.27 33.63 20.24
CA ARG A 223 15.99 34.18 19.07
C ARG A 223 16.94 35.30 19.48
N PRO A 224 18.08 35.50 18.81
CA PRO A 224 18.89 36.69 19.00
C PRO A 224 18.11 37.93 18.56
N ARG A 225 18.14 38.98 19.38
CA ARG A 225 17.57 40.29 19.03
C ARG A 225 18.52 40.96 18.03
N LEU A 226 18.04 41.12 16.80
CA LEU A 226 18.80 41.72 15.68
C LEU A 226 18.33 43.15 15.35
N PHE A 227 17.54 43.77 16.24
CA PHE A 227 16.84 45.03 16.03
C PHE A 227 16.84 45.86 17.33
N GLY A 228 16.71 47.20 17.22
CA GLY A 228 16.59 48.08 18.39
C GLY A 228 17.82 48.15 19.30
N MET A 229 19.02 47.81 18.81
CA MET A 229 20.27 48.00 19.55
C MET A 229 20.93 49.32 19.15
N GLU A 230 21.23 50.16 20.14
CA GLU A 230 22.17 51.28 19.96
C GLU A 230 23.55 50.71 19.58
N ASP A 231 24.35 51.49 18.84
CA ASP A 231 25.59 51.02 18.20
C ASP A 231 26.64 50.42 19.18
N GLU A 232 26.45 50.58 20.49
CA GLU A 232 27.40 50.26 21.57
C GLU A 232 27.23 48.88 22.26
N ALA A 233 26.26 48.03 21.89
CA ALA A 233 26.09 46.72 22.52
C ALA A 233 26.92 45.60 21.84
N ASP A 234 27.97 45.11 22.50
CA ASP A 234 28.90 44.06 22.00
C ASP A 234 28.32 42.62 21.99
N TYR A 235 27.13 42.37 22.55
CA TYR A 235 26.53 41.04 22.63
C TYR A 235 25.04 41.04 22.29
N ALA A 236 24.62 40.16 21.37
CA ALA A 236 23.21 39.98 21.01
C ALA A 236 22.42 39.36 22.18
N SER A 237 21.50 40.12 22.78
CA SER A 237 20.57 39.63 23.79
C SER A 237 19.55 38.67 23.17
N LEU A 238 19.20 37.59 23.86
CA LEU A 238 18.13 36.69 23.42
C LEU A 238 16.75 37.25 23.80
N CYS A 239 15.82 37.30 22.86
CA CYS A 239 14.43 37.70 23.05
C CYS A 239 13.47 36.57 22.64
N TRP A 240 12.29 36.55 23.28
CA TRP A 240 11.19 35.66 22.90
C TRP A 240 10.34 36.34 21.84
N GLY A 241 10.04 35.63 20.77
CA GLY A 241 9.22 36.14 19.68
C GLY A 241 8.26 35.08 19.17
N ARG A 242 7.03 35.50 18.84
CA ARG A 242 6.02 34.65 18.22
C ARG A 242 6.00 34.92 16.72
N SER A 243 6.06 33.86 15.91
CA SER A 243 5.84 33.99 14.46
C SER A 243 4.39 34.37 14.20
N LEU A 244 4.19 35.42 13.41
CA LEU A 244 2.90 35.83 12.88
C LEU A 244 2.60 35.09 11.57
N ASN A 245 3.64 34.71 10.83
CA ASN A 245 3.48 33.85 9.65
C ASN A 245 2.97 32.48 10.08
N ARG A 246 1.82 32.08 9.54
CA ARG A 246 1.25 30.74 9.76
C ARG A 246 1.73 29.79 8.68
N PHE A 247 2.31 28.66 9.11
CA PHE A 247 2.65 27.53 8.27
C PHE A 247 1.39 26.75 7.88
N ALA A 248 1.46 25.99 6.79
CA ALA A 248 0.62 24.82 6.60
C ALA A 248 1.45 23.56 6.91
N GLU A 249 1.04 22.75 7.91
CA GLU A 249 1.54 21.37 8.09
C GLU A 249 0.76 20.49 7.11
N VAL A 250 1.45 19.72 6.26
CA VAL A 250 0.81 18.70 5.42
C VAL A 250 0.58 17.48 6.31
N PRO A 251 -0.67 17.07 6.58
CA PRO A 251 -0.95 15.86 7.34
C PRO A 251 -0.35 14.64 6.63
N SER A 252 0.12 13.63 7.37
CA SER A 252 0.67 12.40 6.77
C SER A 252 0.17 11.13 7.44
N GLY A 253 0.18 10.03 6.68
CA GLY A 253 -0.37 8.74 7.07
C GLY A 253 -1.87 8.82 7.43
N GLU A 254 -2.28 8.05 8.43
CA GLU A 254 -3.68 8.04 8.91
C GLU A 254 -4.23 9.44 9.24
N ARG A 255 -3.39 10.39 9.70
CA ARG A 255 -3.82 11.77 10.02
C ARG A 255 -4.27 12.55 8.78
N ALA A 256 -3.76 12.20 7.59
CA ALA A 256 -4.21 12.76 6.32
C ALA A 256 -5.62 12.29 5.95
N ILE A 257 -6.01 11.11 6.40
CA ILE A 257 -7.24 10.44 5.98
C ILE A 257 -8.37 10.70 6.96
N VAL A 258 -8.14 10.52 8.26
CA VAL A 258 -9.20 10.52 9.29
C VAL A 258 -9.96 11.86 9.35
N SER A 259 -9.28 12.97 9.07
CA SER A 259 -9.91 14.30 9.05
C SER A 259 -10.86 14.53 7.86
N LEU A 260 -10.73 13.72 6.80
CA LEU A 260 -11.56 13.81 5.58
C LEU A 260 -12.81 12.93 5.65
N LEU A 261 -12.81 11.93 6.53
CA LEU A 261 -13.87 10.95 6.62
C LEU A 261 -15.18 11.56 7.16
N PRO A 262 -16.34 11.08 6.70
CA PRO A 262 -17.62 11.44 7.29
C PRO A 262 -17.66 11.13 8.80
N PRO A 263 -18.42 11.87 9.63
CA PRO A 263 -18.40 11.73 11.10
C PRO A 263 -18.69 10.32 11.66
N ASN A 264 -19.41 9.47 10.91
CA ASN A 264 -19.76 8.10 11.29
C ASN A 264 -18.99 7.03 10.50
N ALA A 265 -18.00 7.44 9.70
CA ALA A 265 -17.17 6.52 8.96
C ALA A 265 -16.07 5.93 9.85
N THR A 266 -15.71 4.67 9.60
CA THR A 266 -14.56 4.00 10.23
C THR A 266 -13.55 3.67 9.14
N LEU A 267 -12.35 4.23 9.23
CA LEU A 267 -11.24 3.86 8.36
C LEU A 267 -10.98 2.36 8.49
N LEU A 268 -10.86 1.67 7.36
CA LEU A 268 -10.65 0.23 7.33
C LEU A 268 -9.19 -0.11 7.04
N GLU A 269 -8.74 0.27 5.83
CA GLU A 269 -7.41 0.00 5.30
C GLU A 269 -7.00 1.20 4.45
N TRP A 270 -5.70 1.47 4.37
CA TRP A 270 -5.14 2.52 3.54
C TRP A 270 -3.74 2.16 3.08
N ASP A 271 -3.32 2.75 1.97
CA ASP A 271 -1.97 2.65 1.44
C ASP A 271 -1.57 4.00 0.80
N SER A 272 -0.28 4.25 0.64
CA SER A 272 0.25 5.45 -0.03
C SER A 272 1.10 5.10 -1.24
N THR A 273 0.92 5.82 -2.33
CA THR A 273 1.65 5.55 -3.58
C THR A 273 1.75 6.79 -4.46
N PRO A 274 2.96 7.23 -4.84
CA PRO A 274 3.17 8.35 -5.75
C PRO A 274 2.93 8.02 -7.23
N ALA A 275 2.48 6.79 -7.55
CA ALA A 275 2.22 6.33 -8.91
C ALA A 275 0.70 6.21 -9.19
N LEU A 276 -0.15 6.93 -8.45
CA LEU A 276 -1.58 7.03 -8.75
C LEU A 276 -1.88 8.19 -9.69
N ASP A 277 -1.00 9.19 -9.75
CA ASP A 277 -0.99 10.18 -10.80
C ASP A 277 0.47 10.58 -11.14
N GLU A 278 0.63 11.60 -11.98
CA GLU A 278 1.95 12.08 -12.42
C GLU A 278 2.57 13.13 -11.49
N ASP A 279 1.94 13.40 -10.34
CA ASP A 279 2.48 14.36 -9.37
C ASP A 279 3.56 13.73 -8.46
N ILE A 280 4.32 14.55 -7.74
CA ILE A 280 5.50 14.10 -6.96
C ILE A 280 5.12 13.84 -5.48
N ASP A 281 3.85 14.06 -5.10
CA ASP A 281 3.40 13.97 -3.72
C ASP A 281 2.81 12.57 -3.41
N GLU A 282 2.80 12.20 -2.12
CA GLU A 282 2.18 10.95 -1.68
C GLU A 282 0.65 11.11 -1.63
N GLU A 283 -0.03 10.43 -2.54
CA GLU A 283 -1.48 10.20 -2.47
C GLU A 283 -1.82 9.00 -1.58
N TYR A 284 -2.98 9.07 -0.92
CA TYR A 284 -3.48 7.95 -0.12
C TYR A 284 -4.73 7.36 -0.76
N VAL A 285 -4.72 6.06 -0.99
CA VAL A 285 -5.92 5.29 -1.34
C VAL A 285 -6.39 4.52 -0.11
N PHE A 286 -7.69 4.54 0.14
CA PHE A 286 -8.23 3.90 1.34
C PHE A 286 -9.65 3.42 1.18
N THR A 287 -10.00 2.47 2.04
CA THR A 287 -11.36 1.98 2.21
C THR A 287 -11.89 2.35 3.59
N TYR A 288 -13.19 2.57 3.68
CA TYR A 288 -13.84 2.93 4.93
C TYR A 288 -15.26 2.36 5.00
N LEU A 289 -15.70 2.11 6.23
CA LEU A 289 -17.03 1.61 6.53
C LEU A 289 -17.95 2.78 6.90
N LEU A 290 -19.12 2.85 6.29
CA LEU A 290 -20.12 3.88 6.55
C LEU A 290 -21.52 3.24 6.69
N PRO A 291 -22.28 3.51 7.76
CA PRO A 291 -23.66 3.07 7.87
C PRO A 291 -24.51 3.61 6.69
N SER A 292 -25.33 2.76 6.09
CA SER A 292 -26.24 3.15 5.03
C SER A 292 -27.31 4.11 5.56
N GLU A 293 -27.59 5.19 4.82
CA GLU A 293 -28.63 6.17 5.16
C GLU A 293 -30.02 5.53 5.28
N ASP A 294 -30.32 4.56 4.41
CA ASP A 294 -31.61 3.86 4.37
C ASP A 294 -31.78 2.83 5.50
N SER A 295 -30.68 2.32 6.04
CA SER A 295 -30.70 1.24 7.05
C SER A 295 -29.39 1.24 7.83
N PRO A 296 -29.31 1.88 9.00
CA PRO A 296 -28.08 1.95 9.81
C PRO A 296 -27.52 0.60 10.25
N SER A 297 -28.33 -0.47 10.22
CA SER A 297 -27.90 -1.85 10.45
C SER A 297 -27.08 -2.46 9.29
N LYS A 298 -27.09 -1.82 8.12
CA LYS A 298 -26.29 -2.19 6.96
C LYS A 298 -25.10 -1.24 6.84
N VAL A 299 -23.91 -1.79 6.93
CA VAL A 299 -22.66 -1.04 6.82
C VAL A 299 -22.11 -1.20 5.41
N LEU A 300 -21.98 -0.10 4.69
CA LEU A 300 -21.35 -0.04 3.38
C LEU A 300 -19.84 0.02 3.54
N LEU A 301 -19.15 -0.68 2.64
CA LEU A 301 -17.73 -0.51 2.39
C LEU A 301 -17.58 0.38 1.14
N LEU A 302 -16.86 1.47 1.29
CA LEU A 302 -16.59 2.47 0.26
C LEU A 302 -15.08 2.66 0.09
N ALA A 303 -14.67 3.23 -1.03
CA ALA A 303 -13.29 3.59 -1.31
C ALA A 303 -13.15 5.05 -1.72
N ALA A 304 -12.01 5.65 -1.43
CA ALA A 304 -11.68 7.02 -1.83
C ALA A 304 -10.17 7.22 -1.94
N LEU A 305 -9.80 8.32 -2.59
CA LEU A 305 -8.46 8.89 -2.57
C LEU A 305 -8.45 10.13 -1.67
N ALA A 306 -7.33 10.35 -0.97
CA ALA A 306 -6.97 11.64 -0.42
C ALA A 306 -5.98 12.28 -1.40
N ASP A 307 -6.51 13.16 -2.23
CA ASP A 307 -5.81 13.92 -3.26
C ASP A 307 -5.44 15.29 -2.68
N TRP A 308 -4.20 15.73 -2.86
CA TRP A 308 -3.72 16.98 -2.29
C TRP A 308 -4.19 18.19 -3.12
N ASP A 309 -5.13 18.95 -2.58
CA ASP A 309 -5.58 20.18 -3.20
C ASP A 309 -4.56 21.30 -2.93
N PHE A 310 -3.67 21.53 -3.89
CA PHE A 310 -2.68 22.60 -3.82
C PHE A 310 -3.29 24.00 -3.72
N GLU A 311 -4.52 24.23 -4.20
CA GLU A 311 -5.17 25.53 -4.08
C GLU A 311 -5.64 25.77 -2.64
N ARG A 312 -6.19 24.75 -2.00
CA ARG A 312 -6.72 24.83 -0.63
C ARG A 312 -5.71 24.46 0.46
N CYS A 313 -4.54 23.94 0.09
CA CYS A 313 -3.50 23.43 0.99
C CYS A 313 -4.05 22.43 2.01
N GLN A 314 -4.86 21.50 1.55
CA GLN A 314 -5.44 20.43 2.35
C GLN A 314 -5.72 19.23 1.46
N TYR A 315 -5.76 18.03 2.03
CA TYR A 315 -6.28 16.88 1.30
C TYR A 315 -7.77 17.05 1.02
N ARG A 316 -8.20 16.54 -0.13
CA ARG A 316 -9.59 16.43 -0.54
C ARG A 316 -9.95 14.96 -0.65
N LEU A 317 -11.11 14.60 -0.12
CA LEU A 317 -11.71 13.30 -0.35
C LEU A 317 -12.22 13.21 -1.79
N VAL A 318 -11.68 12.30 -2.58
CA VAL A 318 -12.19 11.96 -3.93
C VAL A 318 -12.81 10.56 -3.87
N PRO A 319 -14.15 10.44 -3.85
CA PRO A 319 -14.80 9.15 -3.82
C PRO A 319 -14.48 8.34 -5.08
N LEU A 320 -14.16 7.06 -4.90
CA LEU A 320 -13.96 6.13 -6.00
C LEU A 320 -15.26 5.38 -6.34
N PRO A 321 -15.45 4.92 -7.59
CA PRO A 321 -16.64 4.20 -8.02
C PRO A 321 -16.68 2.77 -7.46
N PHE A 322 -16.70 2.63 -6.14
CA PHE A 322 -16.77 1.36 -5.43
C PHE A 322 -17.78 1.41 -4.29
N THR A 323 -18.60 0.37 -4.19
CA THR A 323 -19.54 0.18 -3.09
C THR A 323 -19.80 -1.30 -2.88
N ALA A 324 -19.60 -1.77 -1.65
CA ALA A 324 -19.86 -3.14 -1.20
C ALA A 324 -20.44 -3.12 0.23
N TYR A 325 -20.68 -4.28 0.83
CA TYR A 325 -21.15 -4.40 2.22
C TYR A 325 -20.09 -5.05 3.10
N GLY A 326 -19.70 -4.40 4.19
CA GLY A 326 -18.72 -4.95 5.15
C GLY A 326 -17.41 -5.45 4.53
N ARG A 327 -16.60 -6.15 5.33
CA ARG A 327 -15.34 -6.77 4.88
C ARG A 327 -15.60 -8.09 4.15
N ALA A 328 -14.91 -8.31 3.04
CA ALA A 328 -14.97 -9.54 2.26
C ALA A 328 -14.55 -10.77 3.07
N ARG A 329 -15.28 -11.89 2.89
CA ARG A 329 -14.95 -13.19 3.48
C ARG A 329 -15.00 -14.31 2.47
N ASP A 330 -14.05 -15.23 2.54
CA ASP A 330 -14.11 -16.47 1.76
C ASP A 330 -15.10 -17.48 2.34
N GLN A 331 -15.23 -18.63 1.67
CA GLN A 331 -16.12 -19.72 2.08
C GLN A 331 -15.66 -20.40 3.39
N GLU A 332 -14.37 -20.33 3.71
CA GLU A 332 -13.78 -20.85 4.95
C GLU A 332 -13.94 -19.86 6.14
N GLY A 333 -14.31 -18.62 5.87
CA GLY A 333 -14.58 -17.57 6.85
C GLY A 333 -13.43 -16.58 7.09
N TYR A 334 -12.36 -16.66 6.32
CA TYR A 334 -11.21 -15.75 6.41
C TYR A 334 -11.54 -14.37 5.84
N LEU A 335 -10.92 -13.34 6.39
CA LEU A 335 -11.10 -11.96 5.94
C LEU A 335 -10.05 -11.63 4.88
N TYR A 336 -10.49 -11.19 3.72
CA TYR A 336 -9.62 -10.59 2.72
C TYR A 336 -9.30 -9.14 3.06
N LYS A 337 -8.15 -8.66 2.58
CA LYS A 337 -7.93 -7.22 2.38
C LYS A 337 -8.98 -6.68 1.42
N SER A 338 -9.33 -5.43 1.63
CA SER A 338 -10.35 -4.70 0.89
C SER A 338 -9.81 -3.83 -0.23
N LEU A 339 -8.51 -3.54 -0.21
CA LEU A 339 -7.79 -2.65 -1.12
C LEU A 339 -6.55 -3.37 -1.66
N TYR A 340 -6.35 -3.29 -2.98
CA TYR A 340 -5.19 -3.82 -3.68
C TYR A 340 -4.69 -2.81 -4.70
N ILE A 341 -3.39 -2.51 -4.67
CA ILE A 341 -2.71 -1.71 -5.70
C ILE A 341 -2.11 -2.69 -6.72
N LEU A 342 -2.54 -2.56 -7.97
CA LEU A 342 -2.09 -3.40 -9.08
C LEU A 342 -1.11 -2.59 -9.91
N HIS A 343 0.10 -3.11 -10.10
CA HIS A 343 1.13 -2.38 -10.82
C HIS A 343 0.81 -2.26 -12.30
N GLY A 344 0.99 -1.05 -12.84
CA GLY A 344 0.95 -0.77 -14.27
C GLY A 344 2.26 -0.12 -14.73
N ASN A 345 2.41 0.02 -16.05
CA ASN A 345 3.61 0.61 -16.65
C ASN A 345 3.55 2.15 -16.59
N GLY A 346 3.93 2.70 -15.44
CA GLY A 346 3.98 4.14 -15.19
C GLY A 346 2.95 4.60 -14.15
N LEU A 347 1.73 4.06 -14.19
CA LEU A 347 0.67 4.34 -13.22
C LEU A 347 0.04 3.06 -12.70
N ASN A 348 -0.22 3.02 -11.39
CA ASN A 348 -0.85 1.89 -10.73
C ASN A 348 -2.38 1.91 -10.91
N HIS A 349 -2.97 0.73 -11.00
CA HIS A 349 -4.40 0.46 -11.03
C HIS A 349 -4.89 0.00 -9.65
N LEU A 350 -6.21 -0.05 -9.45
CA LEU A 350 -6.78 -0.38 -8.14
C LEU A 350 -7.79 -1.52 -8.24
N ALA A 351 -7.79 -2.42 -7.26
CA ALA A 351 -8.87 -3.38 -7.08
C ALA A 351 -9.42 -3.31 -5.65
N PHE A 352 -10.74 -3.45 -5.55
CA PHE A 352 -11.47 -3.37 -4.30
C PHE A 352 -12.34 -4.61 -4.12
N LEU A 353 -12.31 -5.17 -2.91
CA LEU A 353 -13.03 -6.39 -2.55
C LEU A 353 -13.89 -6.18 -1.30
N GLY A 354 -15.17 -6.53 -1.38
CA GLY A 354 -16.11 -6.48 -0.26
C GLY A 354 -17.20 -7.54 -0.39
N ASN A 355 -18.14 -7.60 0.56
CA ASN A 355 -19.28 -8.51 0.36
C ASN A 355 -20.28 -7.91 -0.64
N GLY A 356 -20.90 -8.78 -1.43
CA GLY A 356 -22.05 -8.44 -2.26
C GLY A 356 -23.32 -8.21 -1.45
N ARG A 357 -24.43 -8.04 -2.15
CA ARG A 357 -25.74 -7.71 -1.56
C ARG A 357 -26.33 -8.83 -0.70
N GLU A 358 -26.03 -10.08 -1.03
CA GLU A 358 -26.53 -11.27 -0.31
C GLU A 358 -25.35 -11.98 0.34
N LEU A 359 -25.23 -11.96 1.66
CA LEU A 359 -24.17 -12.72 2.34
C LEU A 359 -24.38 -14.24 2.09
N PRO A 360 -23.32 -15.02 1.82
CA PRO A 360 -21.89 -14.70 1.85
C PRO A 360 -21.28 -14.34 0.47
N SER A 361 -21.95 -13.58 -0.39
CA SER A 361 -21.40 -13.18 -1.69
C SER A 361 -20.23 -12.22 -1.57
N LEU A 362 -19.30 -12.33 -2.51
CA LEU A 362 -18.16 -11.44 -2.74
C LEU A 362 -18.42 -10.55 -3.96
N LYS A 363 -17.92 -9.32 -3.90
CA LYS A 363 -17.90 -8.35 -4.99
C LYS A 363 -16.48 -7.82 -5.16
N LEU A 364 -15.93 -8.01 -6.36
CA LEU A 364 -14.68 -7.42 -6.83
C LEU A 364 -15.00 -6.29 -7.81
N SER A 365 -14.35 -5.14 -7.65
CA SER A 365 -14.34 -4.06 -8.66
C SER A 365 -12.90 -3.68 -8.98
N ILE A 366 -12.55 -3.65 -10.26
CA ILE A 366 -11.23 -3.29 -10.77
C ILE A 366 -11.36 -1.93 -11.46
N LEU A 367 -10.49 -0.99 -11.10
CA LEU A 367 -10.42 0.35 -11.67
C LEU A 367 -9.11 0.53 -12.44
N ASN A 368 -9.21 0.84 -13.73
CA ASN A 368 -8.07 1.25 -14.54
C ASN A 368 -7.70 2.70 -14.24
N ASN A 369 -6.40 2.97 -14.31
CA ASN A 369 -5.87 4.32 -14.28
C ASN A 369 -5.36 4.67 -15.68
N ASN A 370 -6.01 5.64 -16.32
CA ASN A 370 -5.66 6.07 -17.68
C ASN A 370 -4.84 7.38 -17.70
N GLY A 371 -4.33 7.81 -16.54
CA GLY A 371 -3.59 9.07 -16.37
C GLY A 371 -4.44 10.32 -16.22
N LEU A 372 -5.76 10.23 -16.38
CA LEU A 372 -6.68 11.35 -16.16
C LEU A 372 -7.64 11.11 -14.98
N TYR A 373 -8.13 9.89 -14.84
CA TYR A 373 -9.00 9.47 -13.74
C TYR A 373 -9.01 7.94 -13.62
N LEU A 374 -9.52 7.45 -12.49
CA LEU A 374 -9.79 6.04 -12.28
C LEU A 374 -11.17 5.66 -12.82
N GLU A 375 -11.21 4.70 -13.72
CA GLU A 375 -12.45 4.22 -14.35
C GLU A 375 -12.71 2.74 -14.08
N GLU A 376 -13.97 2.37 -13.88
CA GLU A 376 -14.34 0.97 -13.66
C GLU A 376 -14.05 0.14 -14.92
N ALA A 377 -13.08 -0.77 -14.82
CA ALA A 377 -12.72 -1.69 -15.90
C ALA A 377 -13.63 -2.93 -15.89
N ALA A 378 -13.91 -3.47 -14.70
CA ALA A 378 -14.80 -4.61 -14.53
C ALA A 378 -15.30 -4.75 -13.10
N THR A 379 -16.50 -5.32 -12.96
CA THR A 379 -17.08 -5.73 -11.67
C THR A 379 -17.53 -7.18 -11.74
N PHE A 380 -17.12 -7.98 -10.74
CA PHE A 380 -17.48 -9.39 -10.61
C PHE A 380 -18.18 -9.64 -9.29
N ASN A 381 -19.16 -10.55 -9.32
CA ASN A 381 -19.86 -11.02 -8.13
C ASN A 381 -19.84 -12.54 -8.12
N ALA A 382 -19.69 -13.13 -6.94
CA ALA A 382 -19.79 -14.57 -6.75
C ALA A 382 -20.43 -14.85 -5.39
N ASN A 383 -21.37 -15.78 -5.31
CA ASN A 383 -22.06 -16.09 -4.05
C ASN A 383 -21.36 -17.17 -3.20
N TRP A 384 -20.25 -17.73 -3.69
CA TRP A 384 -19.53 -18.83 -3.04
C TRP A 384 -18.03 -18.62 -2.98
N HIS A 385 -17.34 -18.42 -4.12
CA HIS A 385 -15.89 -18.16 -4.13
C HIS A 385 -15.50 -17.28 -5.32
N LEU A 386 -14.48 -16.45 -5.15
CA LEU A 386 -14.01 -15.50 -6.17
C LEU A 386 -12.48 -15.41 -6.10
N GLN A 387 -11.82 -15.55 -7.25
CA GLN A 387 -10.36 -15.46 -7.36
C GLN A 387 -9.96 -14.50 -8.47
N PHE A 388 -8.86 -13.80 -8.26
CA PHE A 388 -8.27 -12.89 -9.23
C PHE A 388 -6.77 -13.17 -9.32
N LEU A 389 -6.33 -13.57 -10.51
CA LEU A 389 -5.02 -14.09 -10.77
C LEU A 389 -4.30 -13.23 -11.81
N GLU A 390 -3.02 -12.98 -11.62
CA GLU A 390 -2.08 -12.55 -12.63
C GLU A 390 -1.41 -13.79 -13.24
N CYS A 391 -1.48 -13.94 -14.56
CA CYS A 391 -0.96 -15.10 -15.28
C CYS A 391 0.03 -14.62 -16.34
N TYR A 392 1.30 -14.93 -16.17
CA TYR A 392 2.32 -14.72 -17.19
C TYR A 392 2.71 -16.05 -17.80
N GLU A 393 2.17 -16.39 -18.96
CA GLU A 393 2.43 -17.68 -19.63
C GLU A 393 2.87 -17.44 -21.07
N GLN A 394 3.81 -18.25 -21.57
CA GLN A 394 4.28 -18.16 -22.96
C GLN A 394 4.75 -16.75 -23.36
N ARG A 395 5.28 -15.99 -22.38
CA ARG A 395 5.70 -14.58 -22.51
C ARG A 395 4.56 -13.58 -22.74
N VAL A 396 3.35 -13.91 -22.32
CA VAL A 396 2.18 -13.03 -22.39
C VAL A 396 1.62 -12.86 -20.98
N LEU A 397 1.52 -11.61 -20.53
CA LEU A 397 0.82 -11.25 -19.30
C LEU A 397 -0.69 -11.22 -19.56
N SER A 398 -1.45 -11.80 -18.65
CA SER A 398 -2.90 -11.83 -18.67
C SER A 398 -3.44 -11.83 -17.25
N TYR A 399 -4.70 -11.44 -17.10
CA TYR A 399 -5.38 -11.42 -15.81
C TYR A 399 -6.62 -12.30 -15.89
N ARG A 400 -6.76 -13.20 -14.91
CA ARG A 400 -7.83 -14.19 -14.88
C ARG A 400 -8.71 -14.00 -13.64
N VAL A 401 -10.01 -13.88 -13.83
CA VAL A 401 -10.99 -13.89 -12.74
C VAL A 401 -11.79 -15.19 -12.79
N VAL A 402 -11.87 -15.91 -11.68
CA VAL A 402 -12.69 -17.12 -11.54
C VAL A 402 -13.83 -16.82 -10.56
N THR A 403 -15.07 -16.81 -11.06
CA THR A 403 -16.27 -16.63 -10.23
C THR A 403 -16.97 -17.96 -10.04
N ALA A 404 -17.31 -18.30 -8.81
CA ALA A 404 -18.01 -19.53 -8.46
C ALA A 404 -19.31 -19.24 -7.71
N GLU A 405 -20.42 -19.76 -8.25
CA GLU A 405 -21.76 -19.59 -7.69
C GLU A 405 -22.32 -20.95 -7.26
N LEU A 406 -22.62 -21.13 -5.97
CA LEU A 406 -23.26 -22.33 -5.46
C LEU A 406 -24.77 -22.27 -5.71
N ASP A 407 -25.27 -23.20 -6.51
CA ASP A 407 -26.69 -23.43 -6.68
C ASP A 407 -27.22 -24.24 -5.48
N LYS A 408 -28.00 -23.57 -4.62
CA LYS A 408 -28.60 -24.19 -3.43
C LYS A 408 -29.58 -25.32 -3.76
N GLY A 409 -30.18 -25.35 -4.94
CA GLY A 409 -31.12 -26.38 -5.36
C GLY A 409 -30.43 -27.68 -5.79
N THR A 410 -29.30 -27.57 -6.49
CA THR A 410 -28.57 -28.73 -7.04
C THR A 410 -27.34 -29.12 -6.24
N GLY A 411 -26.84 -28.23 -5.36
CA GLY A 411 -25.57 -28.39 -4.64
C GLY A 411 -24.34 -28.30 -5.55
N ARG A 412 -24.51 -27.91 -6.82
CA ARG A 412 -23.41 -27.74 -7.78
C ARG A 412 -22.92 -26.31 -7.80
N VAL A 413 -21.65 -26.17 -8.16
CA VAL A 413 -20.96 -24.90 -8.30
C VAL A 413 -20.91 -24.54 -9.78
N ARG A 414 -21.58 -23.46 -10.15
CA ARG A 414 -21.45 -22.85 -11.46
C ARG A 414 -20.19 -21.99 -11.46
N THR A 415 -19.21 -22.38 -12.26
CA THR A 415 -17.90 -21.72 -12.35
C THR A 415 -17.78 -21.03 -13.69
N LYS A 416 -17.34 -19.76 -13.68
CA LYS A 416 -16.99 -19.00 -14.89
C LYS A 416 -15.58 -18.47 -14.80
N VAL A 417 -14.86 -18.56 -15.91
CA VAL A 417 -13.49 -18.05 -16.05
C VAL A 417 -13.51 -16.90 -17.03
N TRP A 418 -12.94 -15.77 -16.61
CA TRP A 418 -12.81 -14.55 -17.38
C TRP A 418 -11.34 -14.24 -17.56
N ASN A 419 -10.93 -13.83 -18.75
CA ASN A 419 -9.57 -13.40 -19.01
C ASN A 419 -9.56 -11.98 -19.60
N SER A 420 -8.58 -11.20 -19.19
CA SER A 420 -8.22 -9.90 -19.74
C SER A 420 -6.72 -9.87 -20.04
N PHE A 421 -6.32 -9.01 -20.96
CA PHE A 421 -4.92 -8.77 -21.30
C PHE A 421 -4.65 -7.28 -21.12
N PRO A 422 -3.43 -6.90 -20.67
CA PRO A 422 -3.02 -5.50 -20.65
C PRO A 422 -3.16 -4.86 -22.03
N GLN A 423 -3.70 -3.65 -22.08
CA GLN A 423 -3.91 -2.84 -23.28
C GLN A 423 -3.65 -1.38 -22.95
N GLY A 424 -3.11 -0.61 -23.91
CA GLY A 424 -2.87 0.82 -23.72
C GLY A 424 -1.43 1.15 -23.34
N VAL A 425 -1.22 2.37 -22.85
CA VAL A 425 0.12 2.92 -22.57
C VAL A 425 0.57 2.57 -21.17
N TYR A 426 -0.37 2.49 -20.22
CA TYR A 426 -0.12 2.24 -18.81
C TYR A 426 -0.35 0.77 -18.42
N GLU A 427 -0.54 -0.10 -19.42
CA GLU A 427 -0.89 -1.52 -19.23
C GLU A 427 -2.27 -1.75 -18.61
N GLU A 428 -3.24 -0.90 -18.97
CA GLU A 428 -4.61 -0.95 -18.48
C GLU A 428 -5.28 -2.30 -18.74
N PHE A 429 -6.16 -2.73 -17.84
CA PHE A 429 -6.92 -3.97 -18.04
C PHE A 429 -7.84 -3.83 -19.25
N GLY A 430 -7.62 -4.66 -20.28
CA GLY A 430 -8.53 -4.79 -21.40
C GLY A 430 -9.90 -5.35 -20.99
N PRO A 431 -10.85 -5.49 -21.93
CA PRO A 431 -12.16 -6.05 -21.64
C PRO A 431 -12.04 -7.51 -21.19
N PHE A 432 -12.68 -7.85 -20.07
CA PHE A 432 -12.76 -9.21 -19.59
C PHE A 432 -13.74 -10.04 -20.43
N SER A 433 -13.23 -11.12 -21.02
CA SER A 433 -14.01 -12.05 -21.85
C SER A 433 -14.14 -13.41 -21.17
N SER A 434 -15.36 -13.94 -21.13
CA SER A 434 -15.62 -15.27 -20.56
C SER A 434 -15.08 -16.35 -21.49
N SER A 435 -14.16 -17.19 -21.00
CA SER A 435 -13.59 -18.29 -21.78
C SER A 435 -14.31 -19.62 -21.54
N THR A 436 -14.79 -19.86 -20.33
CA THR A 436 -15.30 -21.17 -19.90
C THR A 436 -16.42 -21.02 -18.87
N GLU A 437 -17.47 -21.83 -18.98
CA GLU A 437 -18.52 -21.98 -17.98
C GLU A 437 -18.81 -23.46 -17.72
N GLU A 438 -18.75 -23.89 -16.45
CA GLU A 438 -18.90 -25.30 -16.04
C GLU A 438 -19.76 -25.43 -14.78
N TYR A 439 -20.40 -26.59 -14.59
CA TYR A 439 -21.13 -26.95 -13.36
C TYR A 439 -20.43 -28.11 -12.67
N LEU A 440 -19.77 -27.82 -11.55
CA LEU A 440 -18.88 -28.73 -10.84
C LEU A 440 -19.46 -29.15 -9.49
N SER A 441 -18.99 -30.28 -8.96
CA SER A 441 -19.11 -30.53 -7.52
C SER A 441 -18.16 -29.60 -6.75
N SER A 442 -18.41 -29.36 -5.46
CA SER A 442 -17.48 -28.56 -4.64
C SER A 442 -16.06 -29.15 -4.63
N LYS A 443 -15.95 -30.49 -4.63
CA LYS A 443 -14.67 -31.20 -4.76
C LYS A 443 -13.97 -30.86 -6.08
N SER A 444 -14.64 -31.06 -7.21
CA SER A 444 -14.07 -30.82 -8.54
C SER A 444 -13.73 -29.35 -8.78
N TYR A 445 -14.49 -28.41 -8.18
CA TYR A 445 -14.11 -27.00 -8.20
C TYR A 445 -12.79 -26.77 -7.47
N LYS A 446 -12.67 -27.29 -6.23
CA LYS A 446 -11.46 -27.09 -5.43
C LYS A 446 -10.23 -27.72 -6.09
N GLU A 447 -10.36 -28.91 -6.68
CA GLU A 447 -9.27 -29.56 -7.42
C GLU A 447 -8.78 -28.75 -8.62
N LYS A 448 -9.69 -28.08 -9.34
CA LYS A 448 -9.37 -27.46 -10.63
C LYS A 448 -9.05 -25.98 -10.55
N TYR A 449 -9.68 -25.26 -9.62
CA TYR A 449 -9.69 -23.81 -9.62
C TYR A 449 -9.26 -23.18 -8.31
N TYR A 450 -9.24 -23.90 -7.19
CA TYR A 450 -8.96 -23.27 -5.91
C TYR A 450 -7.45 -23.10 -5.72
N HIS A 451 -6.98 -21.86 -5.80
CA HIS A 451 -5.62 -21.47 -5.48
C HIS A 451 -5.56 -20.93 -4.06
N ILE A 452 -4.51 -21.31 -3.34
CA ILE A 452 -4.09 -20.63 -2.11
C ILE A 452 -3.13 -19.52 -2.54
N GLU A 453 -3.08 -18.41 -1.78
CA GLU A 453 -2.31 -17.16 -1.98
C GLU A 453 -0.80 -17.38 -2.26
N GLU A 454 -0.50 -17.99 -3.38
CA GLU A 454 0.82 -18.49 -3.75
C GLU A 454 1.04 -18.26 -5.25
N PRO A 455 2.22 -17.74 -5.64
CA PRO A 455 2.67 -17.81 -7.02
C PRO A 455 2.97 -19.26 -7.38
N VAL A 456 2.27 -19.75 -8.38
CA VAL A 456 2.46 -21.03 -9.02
C VAL A 456 3.37 -20.83 -10.22
N TRP A 457 4.56 -21.45 -10.21
CA TRP A 457 5.52 -21.37 -11.31
C TRP A 457 5.42 -22.61 -12.20
N SER A 458 5.26 -22.40 -13.50
CA SER A 458 5.34 -23.44 -14.53
C SER A 458 6.58 -23.25 -15.40
N ALA A 459 6.94 -24.26 -16.19
CA ALA A 459 8.02 -24.15 -17.18
C ALA A 459 7.79 -23.01 -18.20
N SER A 460 6.54 -22.60 -18.41
CA SER A 460 6.15 -21.54 -19.34
C SER A 460 5.88 -20.18 -18.70
N GLY A 461 5.98 -20.04 -17.37
CA GLY A 461 5.84 -18.79 -16.65
C GLY A 461 5.20 -18.94 -15.25
N TYR A 462 4.24 -18.09 -14.86
CA TYR A 462 3.62 -18.16 -13.53
C TYR A 462 2.12 -17.80 -13.54
N GLU A 463 1.40 -18.30 -12.54
CA GLU A 463 0.08 -17.83 -12.12
C GLU A 463 0.17 -17.33 -10.67
N TYR A 464 -0.42 -16.18 -10.35
CA TYR A 464 -0.26 -15.52 -9.06
C TYR A 464 -1.60 -14.97 -8.56
N LEU A 465 -2.05 -15.40 -7.38
CA LEU A 465 -3.29 -14.92 -6.77
C LEU A 465 -3.07 -13.53 -6.16
N LEU A 466 -3.83 -12.54 -6.63
CA LEU A 466 -3.70 -11.13 -6.23
C LEU A 466 -4.44 -10.81 -4.93
N PHE A 467 -5.42 -11.62 -4.52
CA PHE A 467 -6.09 -11.42 -3.24
C PHE A 467 -5.27 -11.96 -2.09
N GLU A 468 -5.27 -11.18 -1.02
CA GLU A 468 -4.54 -11.47 0.21
C GLU A 468 -5.53 -11.47 1.37
N THR A 469 -5.37 -12.42 2.28
CA THR A 469 -6.16 -12.55 3.49
C THR A 469 -5.30 -12.20 4.70
N PHE A 470 -5.98 -11.84 5.79
CA PHE A 470 -5.36 -11.66 7.09
C PHE A 470 -5.09 -13.03 7.73
N HIS A 471 -4.15 -13.79 7.19
CA HIS A 471 -3.67 -15.03 7.79
C HIS A 471 -2.48 -14.77 8.72
N ASP A 472 -2.63 -15.13 10.00
CA ASP A 472 -1.46 -15.41 10.83
C ASP A 472 -0.82 -16.71 10.34
N LYS A 473 0.52 -16.76 10.23
CA LYS A 473 1.22 -18.01 9.87
C LYS A 473 0.94 -19.07 10.94
N ILE A 474 0.16 -20.08 10.58
CA ILE A 474 -0.10 -21.23 11.46
C ILE A 474 0.88 -22.33 11.09
N ASN A 475 1.77 -22.71 12.00
CA ASN A 475 2.60 -23.89 11.80
C ASN A 475 1.71 -25.15 11.85
N PRO A 476 1.56 -25.90 10.72
CA PRO A 476 0.70 -27.08 10.65
C PRO A 476 1.16 -28.23 11.56
N PHE A 477 2.43 -28.23 11.97
CA PHE A 477 3.03 -29.29 12.77
C PHE A 477 3.10 -28.97 14.27
N ALA A 478 2.84 -27.73 14.67
CA ALA A 478 2.94 -27.30 16.08
C ALA A 478 1.62 -27.32 16.84
N ASN A 479 0.49 -27.30 16.12
CA ASN A 479 -0.85 -27.13 16.69
C ASN A 479 -1.71 -28.37 16.50
N GLN A 480 -2.76 -28.49 17.32
CA GLN A 480 -3.82 -29.46 17.08
C GLN A 480 -4.55 -29.08 15.78
N LEU A 481 -4.73 -30.05 14.88
CA LEU A 481 -5.43 -29.79 13.63
C LEU A 481 -6.90 -29.42 13.88
N PRO A 482 -7.46 -28.45 13.13
CA PRO A 482 -8.86 -28.09 13.22
C PRO A 482 -9.74 -29.29 12.82
N GLY A 483 -10.81 -29.54 13.59
CA GLY A 483 -11.76 -30.62 13.30
C GLY A 483 -11.12 -32.02 13.28
N ALA A 484 -10.05 -32.27 14.05
CA ALA A 484 -9.32 -33.54 14.02
C ALA A 484 -10.18 -34.79 14.29
N ASP A 485 -11.37 -34.64 14.86
CA ASP A 485 -12.35 -35.71 15.10
C ASP A 485 -13.30 -35.97 13.92
N PHE A 486 -13.07 -35.32 12.77
CA PHE A 486 -13.87 -35.51 11.56
C PHE A 486 -13.91 -36.99 11.13
N GLN A 487 -15.13 -37.49 10.87
CA GLN A 487 -15.35 -38.91 10.58
C GLN A 487 -15.40 -39.25 9.08
N GLY A 488 -15.31 -38.26 8.18
CA GLY A 488 -15.34 -38.50 6.74
C GLY A 488 -13.99 -38.94 6.13
N PRO A 489 -13.93 -39.04 4.79
CA PRO A 489 -12.72 -39.32 4.03
C PRO A 489 -11.58 -38.34 4.33
N ILE A 490 -10.33 -38.80 4.22
CA ILE A 490 -9.14 -37.96 4.45
C ILE A 490 -9.06 -36.80 3.46
N GLU A 491 -9.48 -37.02 2.23
CA GLU A 491 -9.54 -36.00 1.19
C GLU A 491 -10.49 -34.84 1.55
N ASP A 492 -11.71 -35.17 1.97
CA ASP A 492 -12.70 -34.18 2.43
C ASP A 492 -12.18 -33.39 3.63
N TYR A 493 -11.41 -34.04 4.51
CA TYR A 493 -10.79 -33.38 5.64
C TYR A 493 -9.73 -32.36 5.21
N ILE A 494 -8.81 -32.75 4.32
CA ILE A 494 -7.79 -31.85 3.75
C ILE A 494 -8.47 -30.63 3.15
N PHE A 495 -9.48 -30.85 2.30
CA PHE A 495 -10.20 -29.80 1.59
C PHE A 495 -10.99 -28.84 2.48
N LYS A 496 -11.47 -29.30 3.64
CA LYS A 496 -12.34 -28.50 4.50
C LYS A 496 -11.59 -27.79 5.62
N TYR A 497 -10.53 -28.40 6.12
CA TYR A 497 -9.88 -27.98 7.35
C TYR A 497 -8.41 -27.62 7.19
N LEU A 498 -7.72 -28.16 6.17
CA LEU A 498 -6.27 -27.99 6.04
C LEU A 498 -5.83 -26.98 4.99
N THR A 499 -6.77 -26.46 4.20
CA THR A 499 -6.55 -25.37 3.24
C THR A 499 -5.75 -24.16 3.79
N PRO A 500 -5.97 -23.70 5.03
CA PRO A 500 -5.23 -22.57 5.61
C PRO A 500 -3.73 -22.87 5.82
N TYR A 501 -3.35 -24.14 5.79
CA TYR A 501 -1.96 -24.58 5.97
C TYR A 501 -1.15 -24.59 4.68
N ARG A 502 -1.61 -23.97 3.59
CA ARG A 502 -0.80 -23.81 2.37
C ARG A 502 -0.36 -25.16 1.77
N VAL A 503 -1.33 -26.06 1.63
CA VAL A 503 -1.11 -27.37 1.02
C VAL A 503 -1.03 -27.19 -0.50
N HIS A 504 0.17 -27.35 -1.06
CA HIS A 504 0.45 -27.23 -2.50
C HIS A 504 -0.01 -28.46 -3.29
N HIS A 505 0.18 -29.66 -2.73
CA HIS A 505 -0.26 -30.92 -3.35
C HIS A 505 -0.54 -31.97 -2.29
N TRP A 506 -1.34 -32.98 -2.60
CA TRP A 506 -1.46 -34.17 -1.76
C TRP A 506 -1.52 -35.45 -2.59
N HIS A 507 -0.99 -36.53 -2.03
CA HIS A 507 -1.03 -37.86 -2.61
C HIS A 507 -1.70 -38.81 -1.61
N LEU A 508 -2.77 -39.47 -2.03
CA LEU A 508 -3.51 -40.45 -1.24
C LEU A 508 -3.07 -41.87 -1.62
N ASN A 509 -2.71 -42.67 -0.63
CA ASN A 509 -2.36 -44.07 -0.82
C ASN A 509 -2.48 -44.85 0.50
N ASP A 510 -2.70 -46.16 0.44
CA ASP A 510 -2.58 -47.06 1.60
C ASP A 510 -1.11 -47.42 1.80
N LEU A 511 -0.36 -46.45 2.33
CA LEU A 511 1.09 -46.56 2.55
C LEU A 511 1.40 -47.62 3.62
N ASP A 512 0.46 -47.81 4.55
CA ASP A 512 0.59 -48.74 5.66
C ASP A 512 0.11 -50.17 5.34
N LYS A 513 -0.52 -50.40 4.18
CA LYS A 513 -1.18 -51.65 3.75
C LYS A 513 -2.21 -52.17 4.75
N ASN A 514 -2.89 -51.27 5.45
CA ASN A 514 -3.87 -51.59 6.48
C ASN A 514 -5.32 -51.43 5.98
N GLY A 515 -5.51 -51.08 4.70
CA GLY A 515 -6.80 -50.80 4.09
C GLY A 515 -7.33 -49.39 4.37
N GLN A 516 -6.53 -48.52 5.00
CA GLN A 516 -6.84 -47.11 5.23
C GLN A 516 -5.89 -46.23 4.43
N GLU A 517 -6.44 -45.15 3.86
CA GLU A 517 -5.63 -44.20 3.09
C GLU A 517 -4.93 -43.21 4.03
N GLU A 518 -3.63 -43.02 3.82
CA GLU A 518 -2.88 -41.88 4.32
C GLU A 518 -2.71 -40.83 3.22
N ALA A 519 -2.43 -39.59 3.63
CA ALA A 519 -2.07 -38.53 2.70
C ALA A 519 -0.66 -38.01 2.95
N LEU A 520 0.17 -38.00 1.91
CA LEU A 520 1.37 -37.18 1.89
C LEU A 520 0.98 -35.80 1.37
N LEU A 521 1.14 -34.77 2.19
CA LEU A 521 0.85 -33.38 1.90
C LEU A 521 2.16 -32.66 1.62
N LEU A 522 2.27 -31.97 0.49
CA LEU A 522 3.33 -31.03 0.24
C LEU A 522 2.87 -29.65 0.73
N ILE A 523 3.49 -29.16 1.79
CA ILE A 523 3.08 -27.95 2.50
C ILE A 523 4.16 -26.89 2.36
N ARG A 524 3.78 -25.69 1.95
CA ARG A 524 4.68 -24.54 1.91
C ARG A 524 4.96 -24.04 3.34
N SER A 525 6.24 -23.78 3.65
CA SER A 525 6.74 -23.61 5.01
C SER A 525 7.60 -22.36 5.23
N ASP A 526 7.90 -21.58 4.19
CA ASP A 526 8.59 -20.29 4.28
C ASP A 526 7.82 -19.25 5.10
N ASP A 527 8.56 -18.33 5.74
CA ASP A 527 8.00 -17.24 6.55
C ASP A 527 7.45 -16.10 5.69
N ASP A 528 8.01 -15.92 4.50
CA ASP A 528 7.69 -14.84 3.58
C ASP A 528 7.10 -15.41 2.29
N LEU A 529 5.79 -15.20 2.08
CA LEU A 529 5.09 -15.62 0.85
C LEU A 529 5.73 -15.01 -0.42
N TRP A 530 6.43 -13.88 -0.26
CA TRP A 530 7.12 -13.14 -1.31
C TRP A 530 8.56 -13.59 -1.55
N GLY A 531 9.07 -14.52 -0.74
CA GLY A 531 10.38 -15.15 -0.89
C GLY A 531 10.36 -16.37 -1.80
N TRP A 532 11.53 -17.03 -1.93
CA TRP A 532 11.62 -18.32 -2.61
C TRP A 532 10.84 -19.38 -1.81
N PRO A 533 9.94 -20.15 -2.45
CA PRO A 533 9.09 -21.09 -1.73
C PRO A 533 9.93 -22.21 -1.12
N GLU A 534 9.62 -22.57 0.12
CA GLU A 534 10.26 -23.66 0.83
C GLU A 534 9.21 -24.69 1.25
N TYR A 535 9.29 -25.91 0.75
CA TYR A 535 8.28 -26.93 1.01
C TYR A 535 8.72 -27.96 2.04
N ARG A 536 7.73 -28.51 2.74
CA ARG A 536 7.83 -29.60 3.70
C ARG A 536 6.80 -30.65 3.38
N VAL A 537 7.16 -31.92 3.56
CA VAL A 537 6.18 -32.99 3.44
C VAL A 537 5.60 -33.30 4.80
N GLY A 538 4.28 -33.37 4.87
CA GLY A 538 3.52 -33.83 6.03
C GLY A 538 2.82 -35.15 5.73
N LEU A 539 2.87 -36.09 6.65
CA LEU A 539 2.10 -37.33 6.61
C LEU A 539 0.85 -37.16 7.47
N LEU A 540 -0.29 -37.10 6.82
CA LEU A 540 -1.61 -37.05 7.45
C LEU A 540 -2.15 -38.47 7.59
N LYS A 541 -2.49 -38.84 8.82
CA LYS A 541 -3.10 -40.13 9.15
C LYS A 541 -4.41 -39.93 9.90
N LYS A 542 -5.31 -40.91 9.77
CA LYS A 542 -6.55 -40.99 10.52
C LYS A 542 -6.57 -42.30 11.32
N GLU A 543 -6.25 -42.20 12.60
CA GLU A 543 -6.52 -43.29 13.56
C GLU A 543 -7.89 -43.02 14.21
N ASP A 544 -7.93 -42.66 15.50
CA ASP A 544 -9.13 -42.15 16.17
C ASP A 544 -9.39 -40.66 15.84
N ARG A 545 -8.32 -39.93 15.49
CA ARG A 545 -8.32 -38.52 15.10
C ARG A 545 -7.29 -38.31 13.98
N PHE A 546 -7.47 -37.23 13.22
CA PHE A 546 -6.47 -36.78 12.27
C PHE A 546 -5.23 -36.24 12.98
N SER A 547 -4.07 -36.71 12.53
CA SER A 547 -2.76 -36.23 12.97
C SER A 547 -1.87 -35.98 11.78
N LEU A 548 -1.12 -34.88 11.81
CA LEU A 548 -0.16 -34.51 10.77
C LEU A 548 1.25 -34.53 11.34
N GLN A 549 2.12 -35.30 10.73
CA GLN A 549 3.52 -35.43 11.14
C GLN A 549 4.45 -34.93 10.03
N GLU A 550 5.44 -34.11 10.36
CA GLU A 550 6.51 -33.73 9.42
C GLU A 550 7.36 -34.95 9.04
N ILE A 551 7.67 -35.12 7.75
CA ILE A 551 8.54 -36.17 7.23
C ILE A 551 9.54 -35.61 6.20
N GLY A 552 10.79 -36.07 6.30
CA GLY A 552 11.84 -35.75 5.31
C GLY A 552 12.46 -34.35 5.43
N PRO A 553 13.30 -33.98 4.46
CA PRO A 553 14.01 -32.70 4.40
C PRO A 553 13.13 -31.55 3.87
N ARG A 554 13.67 -30.32 3.89
CA ARG A 554 13.03 -29.12 3.31
C ARG A 554 13.38 -29.05 1.85
N PHE A 555 12.42 -28.70 1.02
CA PHE A 555 12.61 -28.54 -0.41
C PHE A 555 12.70 -27.05 -0.74
N PRO A 556 13.88 -26.52 -1.06
CA PRO A 556 14.00 -25.17 -1.57
C PRO A 556 13.46 -25.05 -3.01
N THR A 557 13.44 -26.15 -3.77
CA THR A 557 12.85 -26.22 -5.11
C THR A 557 12.33 -27.62 -5.41
N ILE A 558 11.21 -27.70 -6.12
CA ILE A 558 10.62 -28.95 -6.66
C ILE A 558 10.65 -28.84 -8.18
N GLY A 559 11.00 -29.93 -8.85
CA GLY A 559 11.08 -29.97 -10.31
C GLY A 559 12.40 -29.53 -10.93
N ASP A 560 13.47 -29.33 -10.16
CA ASP A 560 14.75 -28.86 -10.70
C ASP A 560 15.69 -30.01 -11.11
N GLY A 561 16.29 -29.90 -12.29
CA GLY A 561 17.29 -30.83 -12.81
C GLY A 561 16.76 -32.10 -13.48
N ASN A 562 17.67 -33.03 -13.80
CA ASN A 562 17.35 -34.34 -14.39
C ASN A 562 18.19 -35.43 -13.69
N PRO A 563 17.59 -36.29 -12.85
CA PRO A 563 16.17 -36.40 -12.52
C PRO A 563 15.63 -35.17 -11.77
N LEU A 564 14.33 -34.90 -11.87
CA LEU A 564 13.69 -33.74 -11.25
C LEU A 564 13.81 -33.79 -9.72
N SER A 565 14.00 -32.67 -9.02
CA SER A 565 13.86 -32.68 -7.55
C SER A 565 12.42 -32.94 -7.15
N GLY A 566 12.18 -33.64 -6.04
CA GLY A 566 10.85 -33.88 -5.53
C GLY A 566 10.76 -35.14 -4.67
N VAL A 567 9.55 -35.67 -4.59
CA VAL A 567 9.23 -36.85 -3.77
C VAL A 567 8.73 -37.96 -4.67
N TYR A 568 9.29 -39.15 -4.47
CA TYR A 568 8.96 -40.34 -5.22
C TYR A 568 8.51 -41.46 -4.29
N LEU A 569 7.62 -42.33 -4.78
CA LEU A 569 7.25 -43.58 -4.13
C LEU A 569 7.65 -44.75 -5.00
N ALA A 570 8.44 -45.67 -4.47
CA ALA A 570 8.85 -46.87 -5.20
C ALA A 570 9.00 -48.07 -4.26
N ASP A 571 8.68 -49.27 -4.74
CA ASP A 571 9.00 -50.53 -4.06
C ASP A 571 10.41 -50.97 -4.44
N LEU A 572 11.39 -50.58 -3.63
CA LEU A 572 12.80 -50.89 -3.85
C LEU A 572 13.14 -52.34 -3.46
N THR A 573 12.32 -52.96 -2.61
CA THR A 573 12.63 -54.30 -2.07
C THR A 573 11.92 -55.43 -2.82
N GLY A 574 10.93 -55.10 -3.66
CA GLY A 574 10.09 -56.05 -4.37
C GLY A 574 9.10 -56.79 -3.46
N ASN A 575 8.94 -56.36 -2.20
CA ASN A 575 8.01 -56.95 -1.24
C ASN A 575 6.61 -56.27 -1.28
N GLY A 576 6.46 -55.30 -2.20
CA GLY A 576 5.28 -54.48 -2.40
C GLY A 576 5.15 -53.31 -1.41
N GLU A 577 6.01 -53.17 -0.41
CA GLU A 577 6.05 -52.01 0.48
C GLU A 577 6.73 -50.85 -0.25
N LEU A 578 6.17 -49.66 -0.11
CA LEU A 578 6.70 -48.48 -0.79
C LEU A 578 7.69 -47.75 0.11
N GLU A 579 8.83 -47.35 -0.44
CA GLU A 579 9.72 -46.38 0.16
C GLU A 579 9.44 -44.97 -0.36
N ILE A 580 9.60 -43.98 0.52
CA ILE A 580 9.54 -42.56 0.15
C ILE A 580 10.96 -42.09 -0.15
N ILE A 581 11.17 -41.59 -1.36
CA ILE A 581 12.47 -41.10 -1.82
C ILE A 581 12.37 -39.58 -1.98
N PHE A 582 13.19 -38.87 -1.22
CA PHE A 582 13.31 -37.42 -1.30
C PHE A 582 14.56 -37.09 -2.14
N LEU A 583 14.37 -36.37 -3.24
CA LEU A 583 15.45 -35.96 -4.14
C LEU A 583 15.56 -34.44 -4.17
N LEU A 584 16.70 -33.91 -3.76
CA LEU A 584 16.93 -32.47 -3.57
C LEU A 584 18.08 -31.96 -4.43
N ARG A 585 18.02 -30.67 -4.77
CA ARG A 585 19.13 -29.94 -5.37
C ARG A 585 19.67 -28.95 -4.35
N GLU A 586 20.94 -29.11 -4.00
CA GLU A 586 21.62 -28.26 -3.03
C GLU A 586 22.85 -27.62 -3.68
N TYR A 587 23.03 -26.32 -3.49
CA TYR A 587 24.24 -25.64 -3.96
C TYR A 587 25.39 -25.90 -3.00
N ASP A 588 26.43 -26.58 -3.47
CA ASP A 588 27.64 -26.83 -2.70
C ASP A 588 28.64 -25.69 -2.93
N ALA A 589 28.78 -24.82 -1.93
CA ALA A 589 29.67 -23.67 -1.97
C ALA A 589 31.15 -24.04 -2.18
N LYS A 590 31.58 -25.25 -1.78
CA LYS A 590 32.97 -25.70 -1.96
C LYS A 590 33.25 -26.08 -3.41
N THR A 591 32.32 -26.75 -4.06
CA THR A 591 32.46 -27.19 -5.46
C THR A 591 31.90 -26.17 -6.47
N LYS A 592 31.21 -25.13 -5.99
CA LYS A 592 30.49 -24.12 -6.78
C LYS A 592 29.51 -24.73 -7.80
N ASN A 593 28.97 -25.90 -7.48
CA ASN A 593 28.04 -26.63 -8.32
C ASN A 593 26.80 -27.05 -7.51
N LYS A 594 25.66 -27.16 -8.20
CA LYS A 594 24.48 -27.82 -7.64
C LYS A 594 24.73 -29.33 -7.60
N LYS A 595 24.54 -29.94 -6.42
CA LYS A 595 24.59 -31.38 -6.19
C LYS A 595 23.18 -31.94 -6.06
N THR A 596 23.04 -33.21 -6.40
CA THR A 596 21.85 -34.03 -6.18
C THR A 596 22.00 -34.76 -4.85
N ARG A 597 21.07 -34.55 -3.93
CA ARG A 597 20.98 -35.29 -2.67
C ARG A 597 19.77 -36.20 -2.70
N MET A 598 19.96 -37.47 -2.32
CA MET A 598 18.87 -38.43 -2.18
C MET A 598 18.78 -38.93 -0.74
N GLU A 599 17.58 -38.89 -0.17
CA GLU A 599 17.22 -39.54 1.09
C GLU A 599 16.12 -40.56 0.86
N ILE A 600 16.17 -41.70 1.55
CA ILE A 600 15.19 -42.77 1.42
C ILE A 600 14.62 -43.04 2.80
N PHE A 601 13.29 -43.09 2.89
CA PHE A 601 12.54 -43.36 4.09
C PHE A 601 11.72 -44.63 3.90
N SER A 602 11.76 -45.49 4.90
CA SER A 602 10.91 -46.67 4.97
C SER A 602 10.16 -46.71 6.29
N LYS A 603 9.10 -47.51 6.32
CA LYS A 603 8.34 -47.76 7.52
C LYS A 603 9.12 -48.66 8.48
N GLN A 604 9.30 -48.20 9.72
CA GLN A 604 9.91 -48.96 10.81
C GLN A 604 8.97 -48.93 12.03
N GLY A 605 8.14 -49.96 12.17
CA GLY A 605 7.03 -49.96 13.13
C GLY A 605 5.89 -49.06 12.65
N SER A 606 5.42 -48.15 13.49
CA SER A 606 4.39 -47.15 13.12
C SER A 606 4.96 -45.87 12.50
N ALA A 607 6.29 -45.67 12.55
CA ALA A 607 6.95 -44.45 12.12
C ALA A 607 7.71 -44.62 10.82
N TRP A 608 7.69 -43.59 9.98
CA TRP A 608 8.57 -43.47 8.82
C TRP A 608 9.93 -42.95 9.27
N LYS A 609 11.00 -43.64 8.88
CA LYS A 609 12.36 -43.30 9.27
C LYS A 609 13.30 -43.33 8.09
N LYS A 610 14.28 -42.44 8.11
CA LYS A 610 15.38 -42.42 7.16
C LYS A 610 16.14 -43.76 7.25
N MET A 611 16.33 -44.42 6.11
CA MET A 611 16.97 -45.73 6.04
C MET A 611 18.49 -45.66 6.23
N HIS A 612 19.08 -44.52 5.89
CA HIS A 612 20.52 -44.30 5.93
C HIS A 612 20.85 -43.02 6.67
N ASP A 613 21.72 -43.12 7.67
CA ASP A 613 22.24 -41.93 8.38
C ASP A 613 23.11 -41.05 7.45
N ILE A 614 23.69 -41.65 6.40
CA ILE A 614 24.52 -40.98 5.41
C ILE A 614 23.65 -40.49 4.25
N ASP A 615 23.82 -39.22 3.89
CA ASP A 615 23.22 -38.63 2.70
C ASP A 615 23.93 -39.08 1.42
N PHE A 616 23.17 -39.46 0.40
CA PHE A 616 23.72 -39.72 -0.93
C PHE A 616 23.80 -38.43 -1.73
N ILE A 617 24.98 -37.80 -1.75
CA ILE A 617 25.21 -36.51 -2.40
C ILE A 617 26.21 -36.67 -3.56
N TYR A 618 25.76 -36.40 -4.78
CA TYR A 618 26.50 -36.58 -6.02
C TYR A 618 26.25 -35.44 -7.01
N ASP A 619 27.10 -35.24 -8.02
CA ASP A 619 26.80 -34.26 -9.10
C ASP A 619 25.55 -34.69 -9.88
N ASP A 620 25.42 -35.98 -10.14
CA ASP A 620 24.23 -36.60 -10.71
C ASP A 620 24.06 -38.00 -10.13
N LEU A 621 22.86 -38.56 -10.13
CA LEU A 621 22.60 -39.91 -9.65
C LEU A 621 21.44 -40.59 -10.37
N ARG A 622 21.41 -41.92 -10.36
CA ARG A 622 20.27 -42.74 -10.84
C ARG A 622 19.99 -43.90 -9.91
N LEU A 623 18.72 -44.30 -9.86
CA LEU A 623 18.24 -45.43 -9.07
C LEU A 623 17.44 -46.35 -9.98
N PHE A 624 18.01 -47.50 -10.32
CA PHE A 624 17.41 -48.45 -11.27
C PHE A 624 17.07 -49.77 -10.62
N LYS A 625 16.04 -50.42 -11.14
CA LYS A 625 15.90 -51.88 -11.08
C LYS A 625 16.49 -52.48 -12.36
N ILE A 626 17.54 -53.27 -12.22
CA ILE A 626 18.26 -53.91 -13.33
C ILE A 626 18.25 -55.41 -13.10
N ASP A 627 17.65 -56.15 -14.03
CA ASP A 627 17.57 -57.62 -13.98
C ASP A 627 17.02 -58.16 -12.63
N GLY A 628 16.11 -57.40 -12.00
CA GLY A 628 15.47 -57.75 -10.72
C GLY A 628 16.21 -57.26 -9.46
N GLU A 629 17.43 -56.74 -9.58
CA GLU A 629 18.18 -56.13 -8.48
C GLU A 629 18.09 -54.61 -8.50
N VAL A 630 18.10 -53.96 -7.34
CA VAL A 630 18.08 -52.49 -7.24
C VAL A 630 19.48 -51.93 -7.10
N TRP A 631 19.83 -51.03 -8.01
CA TRP A 631 21.13 -50.41 -8.16
C TRP A 631 21.05 -48.90 -8.02
N PHE A 632 21.94 -48.34 -7.21
CA PHE A 632 22.16 -46.91 -7.08
C PHE A 632 23.50 -46.53 -7.71
N PHE A 633 23.50 -45.52 -8.58
CA PHE A 633 24.69 -45.01 -9.23
C PHE A 633 24.84 -43.51 -8.91
N GLY A 634 25.91 -43.15 -8.23
CA GLY A 634 26.27 -41.76 -7.95
C GLY A 634 27.44 -41.31 -8.80
N PHE A 635 27.32 -40.16 -9.45
CA PHE A 635 28.34 -39.59 -10.33
C PHE A 635 29.00 -38.35 -9.70
N VAL A 636 30.33 -38.27 -9.79
CA VAL A 636 31.11 -37.11 -9.36
C VAL A 636 31.95 -36.61 -10.53
N ASN A 637 31.80 -35.33 -10.88
CA ASN A 637 32.67 -34.67 -11.84
C ASN A 637 34.04 -34.42 -11.21
N GLU A 638 35.11 -34.93 -11.83
CA GLU A 638 36.48 -34.78 -11.36
C GLU A 638 37.30 -33.97 -12.38
N GLY A 639 37.91 -32.85 -11.96
CA GLY A 639 38.90 -32.11 -12.76
C GLY A 639 38.53 -30.66 -13.15
N GLN A 640 39.56 -29.83 -13.35
CA GLN A 640 39.43 -28.39 -13.67
C GLN A 640 38.79 -28.11 -15.05
N ASN A 641 38.74 -29.11 -15.95
CA ASN A 641 38.26 -28.96 -17.35
C ASN A 641 37.00 -29.79 -17.69
N LYS A 642 36.30 -30.39 -16.71
CA LYS A 642 35.03 -31.15 -16.88
C LYS A 642 35.04 -32.30 -17.92
N GLY A 643 36.19 -32.90 -18.22
CA GLY A 643 36.32 -33.93 -19.26
C GLY A 643 36.16 -35.38 -18.81
N GLU A 644 36.27 -35.66 -17.51
CA GLU A 644 36.19 -36.99 -16.92
C GLU A 644 35.45 -36.95 -15.58
N GLY A 645 34.89 -38.06 -15.15
CA GLY A 645 34.22 -38.20 -13.86
C GLY A 645 34.20 -39.64 -13.36
N SER A 646 33.67 -39.81 -12.16
CA SER A 646 33.66 -41.08 -11.44
C SER A 646 32.23 -41.53 -11.16
N VAL A 647 31.90 -42.75 -11.53
CA VAL A 647 30.65 -43.40 -11.14
C VAL A 647 30.91 -44.37 -9.99
N TYR A 648 30.17 -44.19 -8.90
CA TYR A 648 30.12 -45.06 -7.74
C TYR A 648 28.87 -45.92 -7.84
N SER A 649 29.05 -47.25 -7.90
CA SER A 649 27.95 -48.21 -8.01
C SER A 649 27.65 -48.87 -6.68
N PHE A 650 26.38 -48.96 -6.31
CA PHE A 650 25.90 -49.58 -5.09
C PHE A 650 24.75 -50.53 -5.39
N LEU A 651 24.73 -51.66 -4.69
CA LEU A 651 23.71 -52.68 -4.84
C LEU A 651 22.90 -52.80 -3.56
N TRP A 652 21.57 -52.83 -3.71
CA TRP A 652 20.65 -53.03 -2.60
C TRP A 652 20.71 -54.47 -2.08
N ARG A 653 21.18 -54.66 -0.85
CA ARG A 653 21.17 -55.96 -0.15
C ARG A 653 21.02 -55.75 1.36
N ASN A 654 20.21 -56.60 1.99
CA ASN A 654 19.96 -56.58 3.44
C ASN A 654 19.45 -55.22 3.95
N GLY A 655 18.50 -54.61 3.23
CA GLY A 655 17.87 -53.34 3.62
C GLY A 655 18.77 -52.11 3.50
N ARG A 656 19.86 -52.19 2.73
CA ARG A 656 20.76 -51.05 2.48
C ARG A 656 21.51 -51.12 1.16
N PHE A 657 22.01 -49.97 0.71
CA PHE A 657 22.97 -49.88 -0.39
C PHE A 657 24.38 -50.29 0.06
N ASN A 658 24.95 -51.29 -0.61
CA ASN A 658 26.31 -51.76 -0.37
C ASN A 658 27.17 -51.38 -1.57
N TYR A 659 28.26 -50.65 -1.32
CA TYR A 659 29.21 -50.23 -2.34
C TYR A 659 29.79 -51.45 -3.09
N GLN A 660 29.84 -51.35 -4.42
CA GLN A 660 30.39 -52.40 -5.29
C GLN A 660 31.70 -51.95 -5.92
N GLN A 661 31.70 -50.80 -6.59
CA GLN A 661 32.87 -50.34 -7.36
C GLN A 661 32.83 -48.83 -7.68
N LYS A 662 34.00 -48.29 -8.00
CA LYS A 662 34.23 -46.95 -8.59
C LYS A 662 34.77 -47.15 -10.00
N ARG A 663 34.18 -46.48 -10.99
CA ARG A 663 34.61 -46.52 -12.39
C ARG A 663 34.83 -45.11 -12.93
N MET A 664 35.99 -44.88 -13.55
CA MET A 664 36.26 -43.65 -14.29
C MET A 664 35.52 -43.70 -15.63
N VAL A 665 34.83 -42.61 -15.98
CA VAL A 665 34.02 -42.49 -17.19
C VAL A 665 34.19 -41.10 -17.78
N ALA A 666 34.06 -40.98 -19.11
CA ALA A 666 34.07 -39.67 -19.77
C ALA A 666 32.82 -38.85 -19.42
N GLN A 667 31.64 -39.49 -19.45
CA GLN A 667 30.35 -38.87 -19.13
C GLN A 667 29.44 -39.88 -18.44
N PHE A 668 28.54 -39.40 -17.58
CA PHE A 668 27.61 -40.26 -16.83
C PHE A 668 26.62 -40.99 -17.75
N PHE A 669 26.03 -40.28 -18.72
CA PHE A 669 25.05 -40.86 -19.65
C PHE A 669 25.65 -42.03 -20.46
N SER A 670 26.88 -41.89 -20.94
CA SER A 670 27.58 -42.97 -21.65
C SER A 670 27.79 -44.21 -20.79
N PHE A 671 27.95 -44.06 -19.48
CA PHE A 671 27.99 -45.20 -18.56
C PHE A 671 26.61 -45.84 -18.41
N LEU A 672 25.56 -45.02 -18.24
CA LEU A 672 24.19 -45.51 -18.13
C LEU A 672 23.75 -46.32 -19.35
N ASP A 673 24.23 -45.97 -20.54
CA ASP A 673 23.98 -46.69 -21.81
C ASP A 673 24.65 -48.07 -21.86
N THR A 674 25.67 -48.33 -21.03
CA THR A 674 26.30 -49.65 -20.93
C THR A 674 25.54 -50.64 -20.03
N LEU A 675 24.53 -50.16 -19.30
CA LEU A 675 23.69 -50.98 -18.43
C LEU A 675 22.67 -51.78 -19.25
N SER A 676 22.13 -52.88 -18.69
CA SER A 676 21.11 -53.72 -19.34
C SER A 676 19.92 -52.88 -19.85
N ASP A 677 19.43 -53.19 -21.06
CA ASP A 677 18.23 -52.56 -21.62
C ASP A 677 16.96 -52.86 -20.80
N LYS A 678 16.98 -53.96 -20.02
CA LYS A 678 15.91 -54.31 -19.07
C LYS A 678 16.12 -53.58 -17.74
N LYS A 679 16.06 -52.25 -17.79
CA LYS A 679 16.14 -51.37 -16.62
C LYS A 679 14.88 -50.55 -16.45
N GLU A 680 14.50 -50.33 -15.21
CA GLU A 680 13.40 -49.46 -14.80
C GLU A 680 13.98 -48.37 -13.89
N ASP A 681 13.74 -47.10 -14.22
CA ASP A 681 14.26 -45.94 -13.47
C ASP A 681 13.22 -45.44 -12.46
N PHE A 682 13.55 -45.54 -11.18
CA PHE A 682 12.67 -45.11 -10.10
C PHE A 682 12.64 -43.59 -9.92
N LEU A 683 13.52 -42.83 -10.58
CA LEU A 683 13.57 -41.36 -10.51
C LEU A 683 12.94 -40.71 -11.75
N THR A 684 11.88 -41.33 -12.26
CA THR A 684 11.06 -40.82 -13.38
C THR A 684 9.72 -40.28 -12.89
N GLU A 685 9.05 -39.46 -13.70
CA GLU A 685 7.73 -38.90 -13.39
C GLU A 685 6.69 -39.97 -13.02
N ARG A 686 6.84 -41.20 -13.52
CA ARG A 686 5.98 -42.34 -13.17
C ARG A 686 5.92 -42.62 -11.66
N TYR A 687 7.01 -42.38 -10.95
CA TYR A 687 7.12 -42.64 -9.51
C TYR A 687 7.01 -41.37 -8.67
N MET A 688 6.97 -40.21 -9.31
CA MET A 688 6.91 -38.92 -8.65
C MET A 688 5.48 -38.67 -8.15
N ILE A 689 5.33 -38.37 -6.86
CA ILE A 689 4.01 -38.13 -6.26
C ILE A 689 3.62 -36.66 -6.21
N PHE A 690 4.61 -35.76 -6.29
CA PHE A 690 4.40 -34.32 -6.40
C PHE A 690 5.05 -33.87 -7.70
N PRO A 691 4.31 -33.82 -8.82
CA PRO A 691 4.87 -33.43 -10.10
C PRO A 691 5.36 -31.97 -10.06
N PRO A 692 6.39 -31.61 -10.85
CA PRO A 692 6.59 -30.21 -11.21
C PRO A 692 5.40 -29.79 -12.06
N GLN A 693 4.82 -28.63 -11.80
CA GLN A 693 3.74 -28.12 -12.63
C GLN A 693 4.20 -27.83 -14.07
#